data_AF-A0A3D1V1G2-F1
#
_entry.id   AF-A0A3D1V1G2-F1
#
_cell.length_a   1.000
_cell.length_b   1.000
_cell.length_c   1.000
_cell.angle_alpha   90.00
_cell.angle_beta   90.00
_cell.angle_gamma   90.00
#
_symmetry.space_group_name_H-M   'P 1'
#
loop_
_entity.id
_entity.type
_entity.pdbx_description
1 polymer ?
#
loop_
_entity_poly.entity_id
_entity_poly.type
_entity_poly.pdbx_seq_one_letter_code
_entity_poly.pdbx_strand_id
1 'polypeptide(L)'
;MKYCSAVILCFTGIFLSAGQFELAPGKETVLNIPASDSSRILRIRARLNLPEGREAWGGYFLGMTLNGKELPLPVNTGILWNIAKVPPVSAPQYSEGKKAWFVKADSNWIAFDCEIPGNAFRRTAYLAWKNIRGDRSGYTNAYYDKVFRLDERENALSLKNCSERYTMICDIATAPLHGDLLFSQPAAGKSILPWSFPECSEVRGVLKLRVCAGEREPAMLALRNLGKNDVAFSWNLADFRAVSGAVIPASAADIRVQEYYKVKDGSATLQYAGLDGHVLRIPDRLTAQKIWRVKKNESGALWLLLTAPENAAPGIYRSELVLNGICRIPVELEILPFKLARSPRIYGLWTNSLPGRDGKKRKQQVQDLQKHGISNILLDAWTVPVPLAKDGTPDTRHFDRALAWLKEEGLNRQVLIYGLLGPLLRDIGKAAGTDDYTAPEFQKILIPVFETLALHAERQGFQIYFHCTDEPDIHPDTVPAFEKFCRMLRNRTALKIASNATPAGVRKWEGLLDLNLSAAYNGVIDGWLGKGYVNPFYRQWGECPPEYIREHCRYSYVQVRSRNPLSARADFGFYCDAMNLKGMWGFAYYWDSSDWYIAWPFPENDGRYGTTVGWEMLHAGIQDSRCLHTLHELAARKGETVQFKLPAMPELMRMEAEELAALRNEIIEEILNLSHNDKEKQ
;
A
#
# COMPACT_ATOMS: atom_id res chain seq x y z
N MET A 1 23.23 -19.86 -8.23
CA MET A 1 23.63 -19.93 -9.66
C MET A 1 24.46 -18.70 -9.97
N LYS A 2 25.60 -18.87 -10.62
CA LYS A 2 26.62 -17.85 -10.87
C LYS A 2 26.10 -16.80 -11.87
N TYR A 3 26.21 -15.51 -11.53
CA TYR A 3 26.04 -14.42 -12.48
C TYR A 3 27.29 -14.39 -13.38
N CYS A 4 27.11 -14.72 -14.66
CA CYS A 4 28.13 -14.57 -15.68
C CYS A 4 27.93 -13.22 -16.39
N SER A 5 28.97 -12.39 -16.31
CA SER A 5 29.19 -11.19 -17.10
C SER A 5 29.13 -11.49 -18.61
N ALA A 6 28.50 -10.60 -19.38
CA ALA A 6 28.77 -10.45 -20.80
C ALA A 6 29.07 -8.98 -21.09
N VAL A 7 30.35 -8.72 -21.31
CA VAL A 7 30.91 -7.50 -21.88
C VAL A 7 30.58 -7.49 -23.37
N ILE A 8 29.95 -6.43 -23.86
CA ILE A 8 30.08 -6.03 -25.27
C ILE A 8 30.50 -4.57 -25.28
N LEU A 9 31.73 -4.35 -25.71
CA LEU A 9 32.38 -3.07 -25.96
C LEU A 9 32.34 -2.85 -27.46
N CYS A 10 31.66 -1.81 -27.95
CA CYS A 10 31.98 -1.11 -29.19
C CYS A 10 31.41 0.32 -29.15
N PHE A 11 32.27 1.26 -29.53
CA PHE A 11 32.20 2.70 -29.32
C PHE A 11 31.11 3.42 -30.15
N THR A 12 30.35 4.33 -29.52
CA THR A 12 30.12 5.73 -29.92
C THR A 12 29.13 6.39 -28.94
N GLY A 13 29.52 7.51 -28.32
CA GLY A 13 28.64 8.37 -27.51
C GLY A 13 28.30 7.85 -26.11
N ILE A 14 29.25 7.96 -25.16
CA ILE A 14 28.98 7.71 -23.74
C ILE A 14 28.04 8.82 -23.24
N PHE A 15 26.74 8.55 -23.28
CA PHE A 15 25.85 9.03 -22.22
C PHE A 15 26.39 8.45 -20.92
N LEU A 16 26.61 9.27 -19.90
CA LEU A 16 26.60 8.75 -18.53
C LEU A 16 25.15 8.33 -18.24
N SER A 17 24.79 7.14 -18.72
CA SER A 17 23.73 6.37 -18.09
C SER A 17 24.16 6.18 -16.63
N ALA A 18 23.24 6.42 -15.69
CA ALA A 18 23.45 6.21 -14.26
C ALA A 18 24.34 4.98 -14.01
N GLY A 19 25.49 5.18 -13.38
CA GLY A 19 26.54 4.18 -13.28
C GLY A 19 27.01 4.04 -11.86
N GLN A 20 26.74 2.89 -11.25
CA GLN A 20 27.35 2.53 -9.98
C GLN A 20 28.81 2.13 -10.22
N PHE A 21 29.72 2.64 -9.40
CA PHE A 21 31.14 2.26 -9.43
C PHE A 21 31.75 2.23 -8.04
N GLU A 22 32.90 1.58 -7.94
CA GLU A 22 33.67 1.48 -6.71
C GLU A 22 34.83 2.48 -6.70
N LEU A 23 35.05 3.13 -5.56
CA LEU A 23 36.18 4.01 -5.31
C LEU A 23 36.99 3.45 -4.14
N ALA A 24 38.15 2.88 -4.44
CA ALA A 24 39.03 2.26 -3.44
C ALA A 24 39.52 3.28 -2.39
N PRO A 25 39.92 2.82 -1.18
CA PRO A 25 40.43 3.69 -0.13
C PRO A 25 41.53 4.65 -0.61
N GLY A 26 41.43 5.92 -0.25
CA GLY A 26 42.40 6.97 -0.62
C GLY A 26 42.44 7.36 -2.10
N LYS A 27 41.67 6.70 -2.98
CA LYS A 27 41.69 6.98 -4.43
C LYS A 27 40.81 8.17 -4.80
N GLU A 28 41.20 8.79 -5.90
CA GLU A 28 40.47 9.86 -6.57
C GLU A 28 40.15 9.43 -8.00
N THR A 29 38.99 9.84 -8.49
CA THR A 29 38.56 9.65 -9.88
C THR A 29 37.95 10.94 -10.40
N VAL A 30 38.05 11.16 -11.71
CA VAL A 30 37.42 12.29 -12.39
C VAL A 30 36.43 11.74 -13.40
N LEU A 31 35.20 12.21 -13.32
CA LEU A 31 34.10 11.81 -14.18
C LEU A 31 33.69 12.96 -15.08
N ASN A 32 33.66 12.70 -16.39
CA ASN A 32 33.20 13.67 -17.37
C ASN A 32 31.69 13.59 -17.50
N ILE A 33 30.96 14.55 -16.94
CA ILE A 33 29.52 14.68 -17.08
C ILE A 33 29.24 15.28 -18.47
N PRO A 34 28.47 14.60 -19.36
CA PRO A 34 28.19 15.10 -20.70
C PRO A 34 27.67 16.54 -20.68
N ALA A 35 28.04 17.39 -21.61
CA ALA A 35 27.44 18.72 -21.71
C ALA A 35 25.93 18.61 -21.99
N SER A 36 25.17 19.63 -21.59
CA SER A 36 23.72 19.69 -21.78
C SER A 36 23.31 21.13 -22.10
N ASP A 37 22.38 21.30 -23.03
CA ASP A 37 21.84 22.61 -23.43
C ASP A 37 20.76 23.12 -22.46
N SER A 38 20.46 22.36 -21.39
CA SER A 38 19.52 22.74 -20.35
C SER A 38 20.11 22.55 -18.96
N SER A 39 19.60 23.33 -18.01
CA SER A 39 19.87 23.13 -16.59
C SER A 39 19.46 21.72 -16.15
N ARG A 40 20.20 21.19 -15.17
CA ARG A 40 20.05 19.82 -14.69
C ARG A 40 20.42 19.72 -13.23
N ILE A 41 19.99 18.64 -12.61
CA ILE A 41 20.51 18.21 -11.32
C ILE A 41 21.61 17.17 -11.51
N LEU A 42 22.60 17.21 -10.63
CA LEU A 42 23.58 16.15 -10.39
C LEU A 42 23.26 15.53 -9.04
N ARG A 43 22.90 14.25 -9.03
CA ARG A 43 22.74 13.45 -7.82
C ARG A 43 23.97 12.59 -7.64
N ILE A 44 24.53 12.65 -6.44
CA ILE A 44 25.61 11.77 -6.00
C ILE A 44 25.13 11.06 -4.75
N ARG A 45 25.07 9.73 -4.83
CA ARG A 45 24.74 8.84 -3.73
C ARG A 45 25.98 8.00 -3.42
N ALA A 46 26.37 7.91 -2.16
CA ALA A 46 27.58 7.20 -1.77
C ALA A 46 27.42 6.46 -0.44
N ARG A 47 27.95 5.25 -0.38
CA ARG A 47 28.03 4.42 0.83
C ARG A 47 29.40 3.77 0.96
N LEU A 48 29.82 3.45 2.18
CA LEU A 48 30.96 2.56 2.38
C LEU A 48 30.56 1.12 2.05
N ASN A 49 31.41 0.37 1.36
CA ASN A 49 31.21 -1.05 1.11
C ASN A 49 31.55 -1.83 2.38
N LEU A 50 30.51 -2.14 3.15
CA LEU A 50 30.62 -2.91 4.39
C LEU A 50 30.02 -4.31 4.19
N PRO A 51 30.51 -5.33 4.93
CA PRO A 51 29.82 -6.61 5.01
C PRO A 51 28.38 -6.42 5.48
N GLU A 52 27.46 -7.24 4.96
CA GLU A 52 26.06 -7.28 5.38
C GLU A 52 25.95 -7.45 6.90
N GLY A 53 25.05 -6.68 7.53
CA GLY A 53 24.82 -6.72 8.98
C GLY A 53 25.79 -5.88 9.81
N ARG A 54 26.67 -5.08 9.17
CA ARG A 54 27.65 -4.18 9.82
C ARG A 54 27.30 -2.69 9.69
N GLU A 55 26.02 -2.38 9.52
CA GLU A 55 25.50 -1.03 9.35
C GLU A 55 25.86 -0.13 10.53
N ALA A 56 26.21 1.11 10.23
CA ALA A 56 26.57 2.13 11.19
C ALA A 56 26.17 3.52 10.68
N TRP A 57 26.44 4.56 11.47
CA TRP A 57 26.06 5.92 11.11
C TRP A 57 26.76 6.39 9.83
N GLY A 58 28.08 6.21 9.75
CA GLY A 58 28.91 6.76 8.69
C GLY A 58 29.78 7.93 9.17
N GLY A 59 30.32 8.70 8.23
CA GLY A 59 31.24 9.80 8.51
C GLY A 59 31.62 10.57 7.24
N TYR A 60 32.45 11.61 7.38
CA TYR A 60 32.84 12.45 6.26
C TYR A 60 33.98 11.82 5.48
N PHE A 61 33.64 11.12 4.39
CA PHE A 61 34.59 10.31 3.62
C PHE A 61 34.62 10.62 2.13
N LEU A 62 33.75 11.48 1.60
CA LEU A 62 33.72 11.79 0.17
C LEU A 62 34.20 13.22 -0.08
N GLY A 63 35.39 13.39 -0.63
CA GLY A 63 35.83 14.67 -1.20
C GLY A 63 35.21 14.86 -2.58
N MET A 64 34.72 16.06 -2.88
CA MET A 64 34.13 16.38 -4.19
C MET A 64 34.57 17.76 -4.67
N THR A 65 34.93 17.86 -5.94
CA THR A 65 35.06 19.14 -6.64
C THR A 65 34.41 19.06 -8.02
N LEU A 66 33.89 20.18 -8.50
CA LEU A 66 33.28 20.32 -9.81
C LEU A 66 34.06 21.37 -10.60
N ASN A 67 34.62 20.97 -11.74
CA ASN A 67 35.58 21.75 -12.52
C ASN A 67 36.71 22.33 -11.64
N GLY A 68 37.19 21.55 -10.67
CA GLY A 68 38.24 21.95 -9.72
C GLY A 68 37.80 22.92 -8.61
N LYS A 69 36.51 23.25 -8.50
CA LYS A 69 35.94 24.13 -7.47
C LYS A 69 35.17 23.33 -6.42
N GLU A 70 35.13 23.82 -5.19
CA GLU A 70 34.25 23.25 -4.16
C GLU A 70 32.78 23.41 -4.58
N LEU A 71 31.98 22.37 -4.34
CA LEU A 71 30.55 22.39 -4.67
C LEU A 71 29.79 23.25 -3.66
N PRO A 72 28.70 23.92 -4.09
CA PRO A 72 27.83 24.66 -3.18
C PRO A 72 27.10 23.72 -2.22
N LEU A 73 26.30 24.28 -1.29
CA LEU A 73 25.38 23.47 -0.51
C LEU A 73 24.35 22.75 -1.42
N PRO A 74 23.95 21.54 -1.05
CA PRO A 74 23.02 20.73 -1.84
C PRO A 74 21.60 21.33 -1.82
N VAL A 75 20.82 21.07 -2.88
CA VAL A 75 19.46 21.63 -3.04
C VAL A 75 18.36 20.80 -2.36
N ASN A 76 18.67 19.60 -1.85
CA ASN A 76 17.73 18.72 -1.15
C ASN A 76 17.78 18.93 0.38
N THR A 77 18.90 18.64 1.03
CA THR A 77 19.08 18.86 2.48
C THR A 77 20.55 19.11 2.85
N GLY A 78 20.78 20.09 3.72
CA GLY A 78 22.09 20.32 4.34
C GLY A 78 22.31 19.60 5.67
N ILE A 79 21.26 19.00 6.25
CA ILE A 79 21.30 18.36 7.57
C ILE A 79 20.82 16.90 7.46
N LEU A 80 21.57 16.01 8.08
CA LEU A 80 21.32 14.58 8.20
C LEU A 80 20.82 14.27 9.59
N TRP A 81 19.90 13.30 9.71
CA TRP A 81 19.34 12.87 10.99
C TRP A 81 19.59 11.39 11.25
N ASN A 82 20.26 11.08 12.36
CA ASN A 82 20.46 9.73 12.85
C ASN A 82 19.26 9.30 13.68
N ILE A 83 18.26 8.80 12.96
CA ILE A 83 17.02 8.31 13.57
C ILE A 83 17.21 6.98 14.29
N ALA A 84 18.36 6.30 14.17
CA ALA A 84 18.65 5.08 14.92
C ALA A 84 18.90 5.35 16.42
N LYS A 85 19.10 6.61 16.82
CA LYS A 85 19.31 7.03 18.21
C LYS A 85 18.07 7.74 18.76
N VAL A 86 17.84 7.59 20.07
CA VAL A 86 16.83 8.38 20.81
C VAL A 86 17.51 9.17 21.92
N PRO A 87 17.34 10.51 21.93
CA PRO A 87 16.74 11.32 20.86
C PRO A 87 17.55 11.26 19.54
N PRO A 88 16.94 11.55 18.38
CA PRO A 88 17.66 11.61 17.11
C PRO A 88 18.81 12.63 17.15
N VAL A 89 19.94 12.30 16.52
CA VAL A 89 21.12 13.17 16.46
C VAL A 89 21.29 13.71 15.05
N SER A 90 21.48 15.02 14.90
CA SER A 90 21.72 15.64 13.59
C SER A 90 23.22 15.86 13.30
N ALA A 91 23.57 15.92 12.01
CA ALA A 91 24.90 16.28 11.53
C ALA A 91 24.79 17.02 10.18
N PRO A 92 25.68 17.99 9.86
CA PRO A 92 25.68 18.60 8.55
C PRO A 92 26.08 17.58 7.47
N GLN A 93 25.60 17.77 6.24
CA GLN A 93 25.94 16.89 5.12
C GLN A 93 27.40 17.11 4.65
N TYR A 94 27.93 18.32 4.83
CA TYR A 94 29.31 18.72 4.54
C TYR A 94 30.02 19.15 5.82
N SER A 95 31.30 18.80 5.94
CA SER A 95 32.17 19.26 7.03
C SER A 95 33.29 20.13 6.46
N GLU A 96 33.27 21.43 6.77
CA GLU A 96 34.34 22.36 6.38
C GLU A 96 35.71 21.93 6.93
N GLY A 97 35.77 21.57 8.22
CA GLY A 97 37.01 21.14 8.86
C GLY A 97 37.64 19.87 8.27
N LYS A 98 36.82 19.00 7.67
CA LYS A 98 37.29 17.77 7.00
C LYS A 98 37.36 17.90 5.48
N LYS A 99 36.82 18.98 4.91
CA LYS A 99 36.62 19.18 3.46
C LYS A 99 36.03 17.95 2.77
N ALA A 100 35.06 17.32 3.43
CA ALA A 100 34.49 16.06 2.98
C ALA A 100 33.01 16.02 3.29
N TRP A 101 32.29 15.30 2.44
CA TRP A 101 30.87 15.05 2.53
C TRP A 101 30.61 13.76 3.30
N PHE A 102 29.52 13.75 4.04
CA PHE A 102 29.09 12.60 4.81
C PHE A 102 28.73 11.43 3.89
N VAL A 103 29.28 10.27 4.18
CA VAL A 103 29.03 8.99 3.52
C VAL A 103 28.55 8.03 4.58
N LYS A 104 27.41 7.42 4.30
CA LYS A 104 26.80 6.46 5.20
C LYS A 104 27.56 5.13 5.19
N ALA A 105 27.52 4.44 6.33
CA ALA A 105 28.07 3.11 6.51
C ALA A 105 26.95 2.07 6.38
N ASP A 106 26.62 1.63 5.16
CA ASP A 106 25.60 0.59 4.93
C ASP A 106 25.99 -0.43 3.86
N SER A 107 25.38 -1.61 3.90
CA SER A 107 25.74 -2.76 3.05
C SER A 107 25.02 -2.76 1.69
N ASN A 108 23.84 -2.15 1.61
CA ASN A 108 22.92 -2.26 0.47
C ASN A 108 21.96 -1.05 0.34
N TRP A 109 22.40 0.16 0.73
CA TRP A 109 21.56 1.36 0.79
C TRP A 109 20.44 1.33 1.84
N ILE A 110 20.45 0.35 2.75
CA ILE A 110 19.50 0.27 3.85
C ILE A 110 20.23 0.52 5.18
N ALA A 111 19.76 1.49 5.96
CA ALA A 111 20.39 1.86 7.23
C ALA A 111 20.23 0.83 8.36
N PHE A 112 19.29 -0.10 8.22
CA PHE A 112 18.72 -0.86 9.33
C PHE A 112 18.83 -2.37 9.16
N ASP A 113 19.84 -2.87 8.47
CA ASP A 113 19.99 -4.32 8.23
C ASP A 113 20.94 -5.01 9.24
N CYS A 114 21.29 -4.34 10.34
CA CYS A 114 22.19 -4.93 11.33
C CYS A 114 21.46 -6.04 12.10
N GLU A 115 22.02 -7.25 12.16
CA GLU A 115 21.39 -8.35 12.91
C GLU A 115 21.94 -8.49 14.34
N ILE A 116 22.93 -7.68 14.72
CA ILE A 116 23.59 -7.77 16.03
C ILE A 116 22.61 -7.33 17.14
N PRO A 117 22.29 -8.18 18.12
CA PRO A 117 21.41 -7.81 19.24
C PRO A 117 21.93 -6.60 20.01
N GLY A 118 21.02 -5.68 20.36
CA GLY A 118 21.36 -4.44 21.07
C GLY A 118 21.95 -3.33 20.20
N ASN A 119 22.21 -3.57 18.90
CA ASN A 119 22.66 -2.52 17.99
C ASN A 119 21.50 -1.58 17.62
N ALA A 120 21.75 -0.27 17.66
CA ALA A 120 20.79 0.78 17.27
C ALA A 120 20.34 0.68 15.80
N PHE A 121 21.19 0.14 14.92
CA PHE A 121 20.90 -0.07 13.49
C PHE A 121 20.23 -1.41 13.21
N ARG A 122 19.79 -2.15 14.24
CA ARG A 122 19.03 -3.39 14.05
C ARG A 122 17.58 -3.11 13.69
N ARG A 123 17.11 -3.65 12.56
CA ARG A 123 15.77 -3.40 11.99
C ARG A 123 14.64 -3.51 13.02
N THR A 124 14.69 -4.57 13.82
CA THR A 124 13.64 -4.92 14.78
C THR A 124 13.73 -4.16 16.10
N ALA A 125 14.86 -3.52 16.40
CA ALA A 125 15.13 -2.95 17.71
C ALA A 125 14.46 -1.58 17.93
N TYR A 126 14.15 -0.83 16.86
CA TYR A 126 13.79 0.58 16.98
C TYR A 126 12.37 0.97 16.55
N LEU A 127 11.91 0.55 15.36
CA LEU A 127 10.53 0.81 14.89
C LEU A 127 9.72 -0.49 14.68
N ALA A 128 10.27 -1.63 15.10
CA ALA A 128 9.67 -2.96 14.99
C ALA A 128 8.97 -3.17 13.62
N TRP A 129 7.67 -3.46 13.62
CA TRP A 129 6.84 -3.69 12.43
C TRP A 129 6.80 -2.51 11.43
N LYS A 130 6.97 -1.27 11.89
CA LYS A 130 6.91 -0.08 11.02
C LYS A 130 8.13 0.05 10.11
N ASN A 131 9.29 -0.47 10.53
CA ASN A 131 10.49 -0.62 9.69
C ASN A 131 10.36 -1.70 8.61
N ILE A 132 9.38 -2.58 8.74
CA ILE A 132 9.22 -3.71 7.84
C ILE A 132 8.17 -3.36 6.78
N ARG A 133 6.98 -2.90 7.18
CA ARG A 133 5.82 -2.78 6.27
C ARG A 133 5.47 -1.36 5.81
N GLY A 134 6.05 -0.33 6.43
CA GLY A 134 5.79 1.05 6.06
C GLY A 134 6.55 1.42 4.79
N ASP A 135 6.04 2.39 4.05
CA ASP A 135 6.76 2.98 2.93
C ASP A 135 8.08 3.55 3.40
N ARG A 136 9.17 3.00 2.86
CA ARG A 136 10.51 3.33 3.32
C ARG A 136 11.04 4.53 2.57
N SER A 137 10.39 5.04 1.52
CA SER A 137 10.82 6.24 0.78
C SER A 137 11.11 7.46 1.67
N GLY A 138 10.41 7.60 2.81
CA GLY A 138 10.68 8.64 3.82
C GLY A 138 11.91 8.40 4.70
N TYR A 139 12.46 7.18 4.68
CA TYR A 139 13.56 6.65 5.48
C TYR A 139 14.77 6.18 4.66
N THR A 140 14.56 5.75 3.41
CA THR A 140 15.56 5.34 2.44
C THR A 140 16.26 6.59 1.98
N ASN A 141 17.24 7.00 2.76
CA ASN A 141 18.43 7.73 2.35
C ASN A 141 18.30 8.97 1.43
N ALA A 142 17.10 9.50 1.16
CA ALA A 142 16.89 10.70 0.33
C ALA A 142 17.59 11.94 0.91
N TYR A 143 18.00 11.86 2.17
CA TYR A 143 18.80 12.86 2.87
C TYR A 143 20.31 12.72 2.66
N TYR A 144 20.81 11.52 2.34
CA TYR A 144 22.25 11.31 2.09
C TYR A 144 22.63 11.54 0.64
N ASP A 145 21.67 11.63 -0.26
CA ASP A 145 21.95 12.08 -1.61
C ASP A 145 22.47 13.51 -1.56
N LYS A 146 23.58 13.76 -2.24
CA LYS A 146 24.07 15.11 -2.47
C LYS A 146 23.55 15.53 -3.83
N VAL A 147 22.63 16.49 -3.85
CA VAL A 147 22.02 16.97 -5.09
C VAL A 147 22.46 18.39 -5.37
N PHE A 148 23.05 18.62 -6.52
CA PHE A 148 23.55 19.93 -6.96
C PHE A 148 22.85 20.35 -8.24
N ARG A 149 22.68 21.66 -8.41
CA ARG A 149 22.37 22.21 -9.73
C ARG A 149 23.65 22.28 -10.53
N LEU A 150 23.59 21.85 -11.79
CA LEU A 150 24.68 22.05 -12.73
C LEU A 150 24.31 23.11 -13.76
N ASP A 151 25.27 23.97 -14.03
CA ASP A 151 25.23 24.88 -15.18
C ASP A 151 25.70 24.17 -16.46
N GLU A 152 25.38 24.75 -17.62
CA GLU A 152 25.69 24.19 -18.96
C GLU A 152 27.19 23.88 -19.17
N ARG A 153 28.06 24.61 -18.48
CA ARG A 153 29.53 24.53 -18.62
C ARG A 153 30.19 23.58 -17.60
N GLU A 154 29.42 23.01 -16.68
CA GLU A 154 29.94 22.13 -15.64
C GLU A 154 29.93 20.68 -16.10
N ASN A 155 31.13 20.09 -16.24
CA ASN A 155 31.32 18.83 -16.92
C ASN A 155 32.40 17.92 -16.34
N ALA A 156 33.19 18.34 -15.34
CA ALA A 156 34.23 17.51 -14.74
C ALA A 156 34.04 17.38 -13.22
N LEU A 157 33.58 16.22 -12.75
CA LEU A 157 33.36 15.93 -11.34
C LEU A 157 34.51 15.08 -10.79
N SER A 158 35.31 15.63 -9.88
CA SER A 158 36.32 14.86 -9.15
C SER A 158 35.76 14.34 -7.84
N LEU A 159 35.99 13.06 -7.56
CA LEU A 159 35.53 12.36 -6.37
C LEU A 159 36.70 11.66 -5.70
N LYS A 160 36.86 11.88 -4.39
CA LYS A 160 37.93 11.28 -3.59
C LYS A 160 37.35 10.49 -2.42
N ASN A 161 37.75 9.23 -2.29
CA ASN A 161 37.46 8.44 -1.11
C ASN A 161 38.50 8.77 -0.02
N CYS A 162 38.11 9.59 0.95
CA CYS A 162 38.90 9.94 2.13
C CYS A 162 38.83 8.87 3.23
N SER A 163 38.14 7.75 3.02
CA SER A 163 38.26 6.58 3.91
C SER A 163 39.61 5.89 3.66
N GLU A 164 40.34 5.63 4.73
CA GLU A 164 41.60 4.87 4.69
C GLU A 164 41.37 3.35 4.66
N ARG A 165 40.14 2.90 4.98
CA ARG A 165 39.85 1.49 5.25
C ARG A 165 38.86 0.86 4.28
N TYR A 166 37.83 1.59 3.86
CA TYR A 166 36.71 0.98 3.15
C TYR A 166 36.61 1.51 1.72
N THR A 167 36.43 0.60 0.78
CA THR A 167 35.96 0.93 -0.57
C THR A 167 34.63 1.66 -0.46
N MET A 168 34.41 2.66 -1.30
CA MET A 168 33.15 3.38 -1.39
C MET A 168 32.41 2.95 -2.64
N ILE A 169 31.10 2.71 -2.51
CA ILE A 169 30.22 2.51 -3.65
C ILE A 169 29.53 3.84 -3.92
N CYS A 170 29.72 4.34 -5.13
CA CYS A 170 29.14 5.60 -5.60
C CYS A 170 28.12 5.30 -6.70
N ASP A 171 26.99 5.99 -6.66
CA ASP A 171 25.99 6.06 -7.73
C ASP A 171 25.80 7.52 -8.11
N ILE A 172 25.86 7.79 -9.41
CA ILE A 172 25.79 9.15 -9.95
C ILE A 172 24.80 9.17 -11.09
N ALA A 173 23.92 10.15 -11.04
CA ALA A 173 22.93 10.37 -12.06
C ALA A 173 22.74 11.86 -12.30
N THR A 174 22.34 12.20 -13.52
CA THR A 174 21.86 13.54 -13.85
C THR A 174 20.43 13.47 -14.34
N ALA A 175 19.67 14.55 -14.11
CA ALA A 175 18.30 14.64 -14.59
C ALA A 175 17.96 16.07 -15.01
N PRO A 176 17.16 16.26 -16.07
CA PRO A 176 16.84 17.59 -16.57
C PRO A 176 15.97 18.38 -15.60
N LEU A 177 16.13 19.71 -15.61
CA LEU A 177 15.25 20.64 -14.91
C LEU A 177 14.40 21.41 -15.93
N HIS A 178 13.14 21.66 -15.57
CA HIS A 178 12.28 22.58 -16.30
C HIS A 178 12.27 23.93 -15.59
N GLY A 179 13.29 24.75 -15.88
CA GLY A 179 13.58 25.96 -15.11
C GLY A 179 13.99 25.58 -13.69
N ASP A 180 13.18 25.94 -12.69
CA ASP A 180 13.40 25.59 -11.29
C ASP A 180 12.59 24.37 -10.82
N LEU A 181 11.97 23.64 -11.74
CA LEU A 181 11.02 22.57 -11.46
C LEU A 181 11.59 21.20 -11.82
N LEU A 182 11.49 20.26 -10.89
CA LEU A 182 11.92 18.88 -11.08
C LEU A 182 10.71 17.95 -11.05
N PHE A 183 10.23 17.57 -12.23
CA PHE A 183 9.12 16.64 -12.38
C PHE A 183 9.61 15.19 -12.30
N SER A 184 8.81 14.31 -11.72
CA SER A 184 9.09 12.89 -11.65
C SER A 184 7.82 12.05 -11.75
N GLN A 185 7.99 10.77 -12.09
CA GLN A 185 6.96 9.74 -12.11
C GLN A 185 7.31 8.67 -11.06
N PRO A 186 6.93 8.87 -9.79
CA PRO A 186 7.08 7.84 -8.78
C PRO A 186 6.11 6.68 -9.03
N ALA A 187 6.46 5.48 -8.57
CA ALA A 187 5.52 4.37 -8.59
C ALA A 187 4.32 4.66 -7.68
N ALA A 188 3.12 4.29 -8.15
CA ALA A 188 1.92 4.40 -7.35
C ALA A 188 2.05 3.53 -6.08
N GLY A 189 1.83 4.15 -4.92
CA GLY A 189 2.06 3.52 -3.61
C GLY A 189 3.16 4.22 -2.80
N LYS A 190 4.05 4.95 -3.48
CA LYS A 190 5.08 5.77 -2.83
C LYS A 190 4.47 7.06 -2.28
N SER A 191 4.90 7.43 -1.08
CA SER A 191 4.44 8.60 -0.34
C SER A 191 5.26 9.82 -0.73
N ILE A 192 4.61 10.76 -1.42
CA ILE A 192 5.24 12.05 -1.76
C ILE A 192 4.98 13.03 -0.64
N LEU A 193 5.91 13.11 0.32
CA LEU A 193 5.93 14.06 1.43
C LEU A 193 6.37 15.45 0.93
N PRO A 194 6.06 16.54 1.65
CA PRO A 194 6.52 17.87 1.26
C PRO A 194 8.05 17.99 1.14
N TRP A 195 8.82 17.16 1.84
CA TRP A 195 10.28 17.15 1.76
C TRP A 195 10.84 16.00 0.91
N SER A 196 9.99 15.19 0.27
CA SER A 196 10.45 14.12 -0.62
C SER A 196 11.30 14.70 -1.76
N PHE A 197 12.36 14.00 -2.11
CA PHE A 197 13.18 14.32 -3.29
C PHE A 197 13.13 13.11 -4.24
N PRO A 198 12.94 13.32 -5.55
CA PRO A 198 12.77 12.20 -6.47
C PRO A 198 14.09 11.44 -6.69
N GLU A 199 13.97 10.13 -6.90
CA GLU A 199 15.04 9.31 -7.45
C GLU A 199 15.26 9.67 -8.92
N CYS A 200 16.50 9.63 -9.41
CA CYS A 200 16.78 9.98 -10.80
C CYS A 200 16.10 9.04 -11.79
N SER A 201 15.84 7.78 -11.42
CA SER A 201 15.08 6.82 -12.23
C SER A 201 13.60 7.20 -12.39
N GLU A 202 13.08 8.06 -11.53
CA GLU A 202 11.71 8.60 -11.61
C GLU A 202 11.63 9.85 -12.48
N VAL A 203 12.74 10.56 -12.71
CA VAL A 203 12.74 11.77 -13.54
C VAL A 203 12.72 11.36 -15.01
N ARG A 204 11.49 11.21 -15.52
CA ARG A 204 11.19 10.75 -16.88
C ARG A 204 10.53 11.87 -17.67
N GLY A 205 10.84 11.93 -18.96
CA GLY A 205 10.17 12.85 -19.90
C GLY A 205 8.79 12.37 -20.37
N VAL A 206 8.28 11.24 -19.85
CA VAL A 206 6.99 10.66 -20.25
C VAL A 206 6.36 9.90 -19.09
N LEU A 207 5.06 10.10 -18.89
CA LEU A 207 4.22 9.36 -17.95
C LEU A 207 3.68 8.10 -18.63
N LYS A 208 4.18 6.92 -18.25
CA LYS A 208 3.75 5.64 -18.86
C LYS A 208 2.82 4.82 -17.97
N LEU A 209 1.79 4.23 -18.56
CA LEU A 209 0.84 3.31 -17.92
C LEU A 209 0.55 2.11 -18.82
N ARG A 210 0.28 0.96 -18.21
CA ARG A 210 -0.21 -0.26 -18.86
C ARG A 210 -1.47 -0.72 -18.16
N VAL A 211 -2.55 -0.92 -18.89
CA VAL A 211 -3.86 -1.27 -18.33
C VAL A 211 -4.60 -2.24 -19.24
N CYS A 212 -5.45 -3.09 -18.66
CA CYS A 212 -6.41 -3.89 -19.41
C CYS A 212 -7.67 -3.07 -19.74
N ALA A 213 -8.44 -3.48 -20.75
CA ALA A 213 -9.76 -2.89 -20.99
C ALA A 213 -10.68 -3.08 -19.76
N GLY A 214 -11.37 -2.02 -19.35
CA GLY A 214 -12.22 -2.00 -18.15
C GLY A 214 -11.45 -1.85 -16.82
N GLU A 215 -10.12 -1.86 -16.85
CA GLU A 215 -9.29 -1.69 -15.67
C GLU A 215 -9.15 -0.22 -15.27
N ARG A 216 -9.00 0.02 -13.97
CA ARG A 216 -8.59 1.31 -13.43
C ARG A 216 -7.22 1.20 -12.77
N GLU A 217 -6.27 2.02 -13.22
CA GLU A 217 -4.92 2.07 -12.68
C GLU A 217 -4.50 3.52 -12.37
N PRO A 218 -3.80 3.74 -11.25
CA PRO A 218 -3.27 5.04 -10.88
C PRO A 218 -1.89 5.29 -11.49
N ALA A 219 -1.66 6.52 -11.94
CA ALA A 219 -0.32 7.08 -12.14
C ALA A 219 -0.16 8.38 -11.36
N MET A 220 1.08 8.70 -11.02
CA MET A 220 1.41 9.87 -10.23
C MET A 220 2.46 10.70 -10.95
N LEU A 221 2.17 11.99 -11.10
CA LEU A 221 3.14 13.01 -11.45
C LEU A 221 3.51 13.75 -10.16
N ALA A 222 4.78 13.67 -9.76
CA ALA A 222 5.29 14.46 -8.66
C ALA A 222 6.12 15.64 -9.17
N LEU A 223 6.20 16.68 -8.33
CA LEU A 223 7.04 17.85 -8.58
C LEU A 223 7.77 18.19 -7.29
N ARG A 224 9.08 18.39 -7.40
CA ARG A 224 9.90 19.11 -6.42
C ARG A 224 10.12 20.55 -6.92
N ASN A 225 9.63 21.54 -6.17
CA ASN A 225 9.83 22.95 -6.49
C ASN A 225 11.14 23.47 -5.87
N LEU A 226 12.15 23.70 -6.69
CA LEU A 226 13.45 24.25 -6.28
C LEU A 226 13.55 25.77 -6.47
N GLY A 227 12.44 26.41 -6.85
CA GLY A 227 12.37 27.83 -7.12
C GLY A 227 12.24 28.67 -5.86
N LYS A 228 12.40 29.99 -6.02
CA LYS A 228 12.30 30.96 -4.91
C LYS A 228 10.86 31.21 -4.45
N ASN A 229 9.87 30.84 -5.26
CA ASN A 229 8.46 31.15 -5.07
C ASN A 229 7.59 29.89 -5.14
N ASP A 230 6.41 29.96 -4.52
CA ASP A 230 5.35 28.96 -4.69
C ASP A 230 4.89 28.94 -6.15
N VAL A 231 4.48 27.77 -6.64
CA VAL A 231 3.94 27.58 -7.98
C VAL A 231 2.54 27.02 -7.93
N ALA A 232 1.74 27.34 -8.94
CA ALA A 232 0.37 26.88 -9.08
C ALA A 232 0.09 26.51 -10.53
N PHE A 233 -0.40 25.30 -10.77
CA PHE A 233 -0.72 24.79 -12.10
C PHE A 233 -2.22 24.52 -12.23
N SER A 234 -2.85 25.18 -13.19
CA SER A 234 -4.00 24.62 -13.88
C SER A 234 -3.51 23.54 -14.85
N TRP A 235 -4.35 22.54 -15.12
CA TRP A 235 -4.01 21.48 -16.07
C TRP A 235 -5.11 21.23 -17.08
N ASN A 236 -4.70 20.73 -18.23
CA ASN A 236 -5.57 20.15 -19.24
C ASN A 236 -4.94 18.86 -19.76
N LEU A 237 -5.75 17.83 -19.96
CA LEU A 237 -5.32 16.58 -20.58
C LEU A 237 -6.02 16.43 -21.92
N ALA A 238 -5.26 16.14 -22.97
CA ALA A 238 -5.84 15.86 -24.28
C ALA A 238 -6.47 14.45 -24.34
N ASP A 239 -7.31 14.20 -25.33
CA ASP A 239 -7.74 12.83 -25.60
C ASP A 239 -6.54 11.94 -25.94
N PHE A 240 -6.61 10.69 -25.51
CA PHE A 240 -5.63 9.67 -25.85
C PHE A 240 -5.91 9.14 -27.26
N ARG A 241 -4.92 9.22 -28.15
CA ARG A 241 -5.05 8.80 -29.55
C ARG A 241 -4.07 7.69 -29.88
N ALA A 242 -4.56 6.61 -30.46
CA ALA A 242 -3.74 5.56 -31.04
C ALA A 242 -3.35 5.90 -32.48
N VAL A 243 -2.30 5.26 -32.99
CA VAL A 243 -1.88 5.38 -34.40
C VAL A 243 -2.98 4.92 -35.37
N SER A 244 -3.83 3.97 -34.94
CA SER A 244 -4.99 3.51 -35.71
C SER A 244 -6.12 4.54 -35.83
N GLY A 245 -6.05 5.66 -35.11
CA GLY A 245 -7.12 6.66 -35.02
C GLY A 245 -8.14 6.40 -33.90
N ALA A 246 -8.03 5.28 -33.18
CA ALA A 246 -8.87 5.02 -32.00
C ALA A 246 -8.63 6.09 -30.91
N VAL A 247 -9.70 6.48 -30.22
CA VAL A 247 -9.69 7.57 -29.23
C VAL A 247 -10.23 7.08 -27.89
N ILE A 248 -9.49 7.35 -26.82
CA ILE A 248 -9.98 7.26 -25.45
C ILE A 248 -10.11 8.71 -24.93
N PRO A 249 -11.31 9.14 -24.50
CA PRO A 249 -11.53 10.54 -24.12
C PRO A 249 -10.71 10.91 -22.88
N ALA A 250 -10.29 12.16 -22.77
CA ALA A 250 -9.56 12.66 -21.59
C ALA A 250 -10.33 12.44 -20.27
N SER A 251 -11.67 12.38 -20.33
CA SER A 251 -12.55 12.08 -19.20
C SER A 251 -12.37 10.66 -18.62
N ALA A 252 -11.65 9.78 -19.30
CA ALA A 252 -11.23 8.49 -18.76
C ALA A 252 -10.21 8.63 -17.63
N ALA A 253 -9.49 9.76 -17.56
CA ALA A 253 -8.56 10.07 -16.49
C ALA A 253 -9.21 11.02 -15.47
N ASP A 254 -9.42 10.53 -14.24
CA ASP A 254 -9.78 11.37 -13.12
C ASP A 254 -8.51 11.95 -12.48
N ILE A 255 -8.25 13.24 -12.73
CA ILE A 255 -7.09 13.94 -12.19
C ILE A 255 -7.41 14.56 -10.82
N ARG A 256 -6.58 14.25 -9.82
CA ARG A 256 -6.74 14.67 -8.42
C ARG A 256 -5.47 15.29 -7.85
N VAL A 257 -5.64 16.29 -6.98
CA VAL A 257 -4.54 16.91 -6.25
C VAL A 257 -4.38 16.21 -4.90
N GLN A 258 -3.15 15.86 -4.54
CA GLN A 258 -2.86 15.27 -3.25
C GLN A 258 -2.85 16.33 -2.13
N GLU A 259 -3.67 16.12 -1.12
CA GLU A 259 -3.68 16.86 0.13
C GLU A 259 -2.95 16.10 1.24
N TYR A 260 -2.59 16.85 2.28
CA TYR A 260 -1.76 16.37 3.37
C TYR A 260 -2.47 16.52 4.71
N TYR A 261 -2.51 15.43 5.47
CA TYR A 261 -2.96 15.44 6.86
C TYR A 261 -1.86 15.95 7.78
N LYS A 262 -2.21 16.92 8.63
CA LYS A 262 -1.31 17.45 9.66
C LYS A 262 -1.39 16.56 10.89
N VAL A 263 -0.33 15.80 11.18
CA VAL A 263 -0.27 14.91 12.34
C VAL A 263 -0.19 15.75 13.62
N LYS A 264 -1.03 15.43 14.60
CA LYS A 264 -1.00 16.04 15.95
C LYS A 264 0.24 15.54 16.71
N ASP A 265 0.82 16.39 17.57
CA ASP A 265 2.06 16.06 18.30
C ASP A 265 1.93 14.77 19.13
N GLY A 266 2.92 13.87 19.03
CA GLY A 266 3.02 12.62 19.81
C GLY A 266 3.03 11.31 18.98
N SER A 267 3.90 10.37 19.37
CA SER A 267 4.12 8.99 18.85
C SER A 267 4.43 8.78 17.34
N ALA A 268 4.04 9.69 16.46
CA ALA A 268 4.28 9.63 15.02
C ALA A 268 5.57 10.34 14.58
N THR A 269 6.16 11.17 15.44
CA THR A 269 7.43 11.88 15.23
C THR A 269 8.62 10.97 14.93
N LEU A 270 8.56 9.70 15.37
CA LEU A 270 9.57 8.69 15.05
C LEU A 270 9.26 7.90 13.77
N GLN A 271 8.01 7.97 13.26
CA GLN A 271 7.51 7.21 12.11
C GLN A 271 7.65 7.95 10.78
N TYR A 272 7.84 9.25 10.84
CA TYR A 272 8.21 10.10 9.73
C TYR A 272 9.04 11.15 10.43
N ALA A 273 10.36 10.97 10.50
CA ALA A 273 11.19 11.94 11.20
C ALA A 273 11.08 13.30 10.46
N GLY A 274 10.31 14.22 11.03
CA GLY A 274 10.26 15.62 10.58
C GLY A 274 11.61 16.25 10.91
N LEU A 275 12.30 16.78 9.90
CA LEU A 275 13.74 17.03 9.92
C LEU A 275 14.17 18.38 10.49
N ASP A 276 13.32 19.04 11.25
CA ASP A 276 13.46 20.47 11.50
C ASP A 276 12.47 21.00 12.55
N GLY A 277 11.74 20.11 13.25
CA GLY A 277 10.65 20.53 14.15
C GLY A 277 9.37 20.92 13.41
N HIS A 278 9.25 20.60 12.12
CA HIS A 278 8.03 20.85 11.36
C HIS A 278 6.93 19.86 11.72
N VAL A 279 5.70 20.34 11.64
CA VAL A 279 4.54 19.47 11.82
C VAL A 279 4.48 18.47 10.67
N LEU A 280 4.43 17.18 11.01
CA LEU A 280 4.37 16.11 10.04
C LEU A 280 3.13 16.26 9.16
N ARG A 281 3.36 16.29 7.85
CA ARG A 281 2.34 16.37 6.82
C ARG A 281 2.45 15.11 5.97
N ILE A 282 1.50 14.20 6.12
CA ILE A 282 1.49 12.91 5.41
C ILE A 282 0.40 12.89 4.34
N PRO A 283 0.63 12.22 3.18
CA PRO A 283 -0.37 12.08 2.14
C PRO A 283 -1.68 11.49 2.67
N ASP A 284 -2.81 12.01 2.22
CA ASP A 284 -4.12 11.58 2.69
C ASP A 284 -5.19 11.65 1.58
N ARG A 285 -5.86 12.80 1.43
CA ARG A 285 -6.96 12.98 0.48
C ARG A 285 -6.46 13.25 -0.94
N LEU A 286 -7.23 12.79 -1.91
CA LEU A 286 -7.10 13.09 -3.34
C LEU A 286 -8.31 13.91 -3.78
N THR A 287 -8.12 15.22 -3.90
CA THR A 287 -9.22 16.17 -4.07
C THR A 287 -9.41 16.62 -5.51
N ALA A 288 -10.62 17.05 -5.81
CA ALA A 288 -11.06 17.40 -7.15
C ALA A 288 -10.72 18.87 -7.54
N GLN A 289 -9.75 19.47 -6.85
CA GLN A 289 -9.29 20.83 -7.13
C GLN A 289 -8.84 20.94 -8.60
N LYS A 290 -8.87 22.15 -9.16
CA LYS A 290 -8.42 22.44 -10.54
C LYS A 290 -7.09 23.19 -10.59
N ILE A 291 -6.52 23.48 -9.42
CA ILE A 291 -5.25 24.19 -9.27
C ILE A 291 -4.36 23.36 -8.35
N TRP A 292 -3.17 23.01 -8.82
CA TRP A 292 -2.20 22.21 -8.12
C TRP A 292 -1.11 23.13 -7.63
N ARG A 293 -1.08 23.35 -6.32
CA ARG A 293 -0.14 24.28 -5.68
C ARG A 293 1.00 23.50 -5.05
N VAL A 294 2.23 23.90 -5.36
CA VAL A 294 3.44 23.34 -4.75
C VAL A 294 4.27 24.50 -4.20
N LYS A 295 4.46 24.50 -2.88
CA LYS A 295 5.21 25.58 -2.21
C LYS A 295 6.69 25.52 -2.59
N LYS A 296 7.39 26.65 -2.46
CA LYS A 296 8.84 26.69 -2.61
C LYS A 296 9.49 25.68 -1.67
N ASN A 297 10.52 24.98 -2.16
CA ASN A 297 11.24 23.93 -1.43
C ASN A 297 10.34 22.79 -0.89
N GLU A 298 9.13 22.65 -1.42
CA GLU A 298 8.26 21.51 -1.13
C GLU A 298 8.08 20.63 -2.38
N SER A 299 7.61 19.42 -2.13
CA SER A 299 7.13 18.49 -3.14
C SER A 299 5.63 18.31 -3.04
N GLY A 300 5.00 18.02 -4.17
CA GLY A 300 3.58 17.71 -4.27
C GLY A 300 3.33 16.66 -5.34
N ALA A 301 2.11 16.12 -5.36
CA ALA A 301 1.70 15.11 -6.34
C ALA A 301 0.36 15.45 -6.98
N LEU A 302 0.28 15.19 -8.29
CA LEU A 302 -0.92 15.16 -9.09
C LEU A 302 -1.16 13.70 -9.51
N TRP A 303 -2.33 13.19 -9.16
CA TRP A 303 -2.73 11.81 -9.43
C TRP A 303 -3.59 11.75 -10.68
N LEU A 304 -3.32 10.79 -11.55
CA LEU A 304 -4.12 10.45 -12.72
C LEU A 304 -4.71 9.07 -12.48
N LEU A 305 -6.00 9.01 -12.15
CA LEU A 305 -6.73 7.77 -11.91
C LEU A 305 -7.42 7.37 -13.22
N LEU A 306 -6.74 6.58 -14.04
CA LEU A 306 -7.18 6.26 -15.39
C LEU A 306 -8.07 5.02 -15.37
N THR A 307 -9.27 5.12 -15.96
CA THR A 307 -10.16 3.96 -16.19
C THR A 307 -10.27 3.71 -17.69
N ALA A 308 -9.71 2.61 -18.17
CA ALA A 308 -9.82 2.23 -19.57
C ALA A 308 -11.26 1.80 -19.90
N PRO A 309 -11.84 2.26 -21.02
CA PRO A 309 -13.13 1.77 -21.48
C PRO A 309 -13.15 0.24 -21.65
N GLU A 310 -14.26 -0.41 -21.33
CA GLU A 310 -14.45 -1.87 -21.45
C GLU A 310 -14.24 -2.44 -22.85
N ASN A 311 -14.41 -1.59 -23.86
CA ASN A 311 -14.28 -1.89 -25.29
C ASN A 311 -13.05 -1.23 -25.93
N ALA A 312 -12.12 -0.69 -25.14
CA ALA A 312 -10.89 -0.09 -25.66
C ALA A 312 -10.10 -1.14 -26.46
N ALA A 313 -9.71 -0.79 -27.68
CA ALA A 313 -8.90 -1.67 -28.52
C ALA A 313 -7.45 -1.73 -27.97
N PRO A 314 -6.80 -2.90 -27.97
CA PRO A 314 -5.40 -3.02 -27.56
C PRO A 314 -4.47 -2.13 -28.38
N GLY A 315 -3.40 -1.65 -27.75
CA GLY A 315 -2.37 -0.83 -28.40
C GLY A 315 -1.94 0.39 -27.58
N ILE A 316 -1.02 1.16 -28.15
CA ILE A 316 -0.44 2.34 -27.51
C ILE A 316 -1.23 3.59 -27.92
N TYR A 317 -1.73 4.30 -26.93
CA TYR A 317 -2.39 5.60 -27.06
C TYR A 317 -1.52 6.69 -26.45
N ARG A 318 -1.47 7.86 -27.10
CA ARG A 318 -0.68 9.00 -26.63
C ARG A 318 -1.57 10.20 -26.34
N SER A 319 -1.24 10.91 -25.29
CA SER A 319 -1.85 12.17 -24.88
C SER A 319 -0.77 13.13 -24.37
N GLU A 320 -1.18 14.34 -24.03
CA GLU A 320 -0.34 15.38 -23.46
C GLU A 320 -1.06 16.02 -22.27
N LEU A 321 -0.40 16.00 -21.11
CA LEU A 321 -0.80 16.75 -19.94
C LEU A 321 -0.13 18.13 -19.98
N VAL A 322 -0.94 19.17 -20.13
CA VAL A 322 -0.48 20.55 -20.24
C VAL A 322 -0.69 21.27 -18.91
N LEU A 323 0.39 21.80 -18.33
CA LEU A 323 0.37 22.60 -17.09
C LEU A 323 0.54 24.08 -17.42
N ASN A 324 -0.49 24.89 -17.16
CA ASN A 324 -0.57 26.33 -17.48
C ASN A 324 -0.23 26.72 -18.94
N GLY A 325 -0.25 25.78 -19.88
CA GLY A 325 0.22 26.01 -21.26
C GLY A 325 1.74 26.06 -21.44
N ILE A 326 2.51 25.98 -20.34
CA ILE A 326 3.96 26.19 -20.32
C ILE A 326 4.73 24.87 -20.31
N CYS A 327 4.31 23.94 -19.44
CA CYS A 327 4.93 22.62 -19.35
C CYS A 327 4.01 21.58 -20.00
N ARG A 328 4.60 20.73 -20.82
CA ARG A 328 3.92 19.66 -21.56
C ARG A 328 4.55 18.34 -21.17
N ILE A 329 3.74 17.46 -20.62
CA ILE A 329 4.18 16.15 -20.13
C ILE A 329 3.51 15.10 -21.00
N PRO A 330 4.26 14.42 -21.87
CA PRO A 330 3.76 13.30 -22.65
C PRO A 330 3.17 12.22 -21.75
N VAL A 331 2.01 11.69 -22.11
CA VAL A 331 1.36 10.56 -21.43
C VAL A 331 1.19 9.43 -22.44
N GLU A 332 1.70 8.24 -22.11
CA GLU A 332 1.58 7.03 -22.92
C GLU A 332 0.77 5.99 -22.16
N LEU A 333 -0.28 5.49 -22.80
CA LEU A 333 -1.19 4.49 -22.28
C LEU A 333 -1.16 3.26 -23.19
N GLU A 334 -0.69 2.13 -22.67
CA GLU A 334 -0.80 0.84 -23.33
C GLU A 334 -2.07 0.12 -22.86
N ILE A 335 -3.00 -0.15 -23.79
CA ILE A 335 -4.12 -1.07 -23.57
C ILE A 335 -3.65 -2.48 -23.91
N LEU A 336 -3.61 -3.35 -22.90
CA LEU A 336 -3.15 -4.73 -23.01
C LEU A 336 -4.14 -5.60 -23.80
N PRO A 337 -3.67 -6.64 -24.52
CA PRO A 337 -4.48 -7.48 -25.39
C PRO A 337 -5.31 -8.56 -24.67
N PHE A 338 -5.53 -8.42 -23.35
CA PHE A 338 -6.30 -9.34 -22.54
C PHE A 338 -7.17 -8.59 -21.52
N LYS A 339 -8.12 -9.30 -20.92
CA LYS A 339 -8.96 -8.79 -19.83
C LYS A 339 -8.57 -9.47 -18.52
N LEU A 340 -8.57 -8.70 -17.43
CA LEU A 340 -8.33 -9.28 -16.12
C LEU A 340 -9.48 -10.18 -15.68
N ALA A 341 -9.14 -11.39 -15.25
CA ALA A 341 -10.04 -12.31 -14.58
C ALA A 341 -10.69 -11.66 -13.36
N ARG A 342 -11.87 -12.17 -12.96
CA ARG A 342 -12.45 -11.79 -11.66
C ARG A 342 -11.64 -12.46 -10.56
N SER A 343 -11.39 -11.74 -9.46
CA SER A 343 -10.79 -12.36 -8.29
C SER A 343 -11.79 -13.35 -7.67
N PRO A 344 -11.39 -14.60 -7.36
CA PRO A 344 -12.23 -15.53 -6.61
C PRO A 344 -12.30 -15.18 -5.12
N ARG A 345 -11.43 -14.27 -4.64
CA ARG A 345 -11.34 -13.91 -3.23
C ARG A 345 -12.48 -13.02 -2.78
N ILE A 346 -12.73 -13.08 -1.48
CA ILE A 346 -13.59 -12.15 -0.80
C ILE A 346 -12.76 -10.94 -0.35
N TYR A 347 -13.16 -9.75 -0.77
CA TYR A 347 -12.61 -8.50 -0.25
C TYR A 347 -13.71 -7.78 0.52
N GLY A 348 -13.47 -7.63 1.82
CA GLY A 348 -14.43 -7.07 2.75
C GLY A 348 -13.97 -5.76 3.37
N LEU A 349 -14.92 -4.95 3.82
CA LEU A 349 -14.65 -3.81 4.71
C LEU A 349 -15.63 -3.76 5.87
N TRP A 350 -15.12 -3.31 7.01
CA TRP A 350 -15.97 -2.81 8.09
C TRP A 350 -16.37 -1.37 7.82
N THR A 351 -17.60 -1.07 8.20
CA THR A 351 -18.15 0.28 8.14
C THR A 351 -19.32 0.35 9.11
N ASN A 352 -19.35 1.42 9.90
CA ASN A 352 -20.49 1.77 10.76
C ASN A 352 -21.54 2.60 10.01
N SER A 353 -21.35 2.78 8.70
CA SER A 353 -22.05 3.75 7.86
C SER A 353 -23.16 3.10 7.01
N LEU A 354 -23.41 1.80 7.16
CA LEU A 354 -24.32 1.03 6.32
C LEU A 354 -25.73 0.85 6.92
N PRO A 355 -26.75 0.80 6.05
CA PRO A 355 -27.36 1.96 5.42
C PRO A 355 -27.98 2.89 6.46
N GLY A 356 -27.47 4.12 6.55
CA GLY A 356 -28.26 5.21 7.14
C GLY A 356 -29.61 5.39 6.43
N ARG A 357 -30.49 6.21 7.02
CA ARG A 357 -31.83 6.53 6.48
C ARG A 357 -31.80 7.21 5.09
N ASP A 358 -30.63 7.62 4.60
CA ASP A 358 -30.43 8.26 3.29
C ASP A 358 -30.05 7.22 2.21
N GLY A 359 -31.05 6.79 1.44
CA GLY A 359 -30.88 5.81 0.37
C GLY A 359 -29.95 6.25 -0.76
N LYS A 360 -29.79 7.57 -1.00
CA LYS A 360 -28.93 8.09 -2.07
C LYS A 360 -27.46 8.00 -1.67
N LYS A 361 -27.10 8.47 -0.47
CA LYS A 361 -25.73 8.35 0.06
C LYS A 361 -25.30 6.89 0.16
N ARG A 362 -26.20 6.02 0.62
CA ARG A 362 -25.98 4.57 0.66
C ARG A 362 -25.62 4.02 -0.72
N LYS A 363 -26.43 4.30 -1.75
CA LYS A 363 -26.18 3.82 -3.11
C LYS A 363 -24.82 4.29 -3.64
N GLN A 364 -24.44 5.53 -3.37
CA GLN A 364 -23.15 6.08 -3.79
C GLN A 364 -21.96 5.40 -3.09
N GLN A 365 -22.06 5.14 -1.78
CA GLN A 365 -21.02 4.41 -1.05
C GLN A 365 -20.87 2.97 -1.55
N VAL A 366 -21.96 2.28 -1.85
CA VAL A 366 -21.91 0.93 -2.45
C VAL A 366 -21.24 0.94 -3.80
N GLN A 367 -21.62 1.89 -4.67
CA GLN A 367 -21.00 2.03 -5.98
C GLN A 367 -19.49 2.27 -5.86
N ASP A 368 -19.07 3.07 -4.88
CA ASP A 368 -17.66 3.29 -4.59
C ASP A 368 -16.95 2.01 -4.11
N LEU A 369 -17.54 1.28 -3.16
CA LEU A 369 -17.04 -0.02 -2.69
C LEU A 369 -16.86 -1.03 -3.85
N GLN A 370 -17.90 -1.20 -4.68
CA GLN A 370 -17.88 -2.10 -5.84
C GLN A 370 -16.84 -1.66 -6.87
N LYS A 371 -16.75 -0.36 -7.16
CA LYS A 371 -15.75 0.20 -8.07
C LYS A 371 -14.33 -0.13 -7.61
N HIS A 372 -14.10 -0.19 -6.30
CA HIS A 372 -12.80 -0.54 -5.73
C HIS A 372 -12.58 -2.05 -5.56
N GLY A 373 -13.55 -2.89 -5.93
CA GLY A 373 -13.42 -4.36 -5.88
C GLY A 373 -13.87 -4.99 -4.56
N ILE A 374 -14.47 -4.21 -3.65
CA ILE A 374 -15.07 -4.74 -2.42
C ILE A 374 -16.36 -5.45 -2.76
N SER A 375 -16.43 -6.71 -2.34
CA SER A 375 -17.57 -7.60 -2.55
C SER A 375 -18.37 -7.84 -1.28
N ASN A 376 -17.77 -7.59 -0.11
CA ASN A 376 -18.38 -7.91 1.17
C ASN A 376 -18.33 -6.73 2.16
N ILE A 377 -19.35 -6.67 3.00
CA ILE A 377 -19.48 -5.73 4.11
C ILE A 377 -19.92 -6.47 5.37
N LEU A 378 -19.46 -6.02 6.53
CA LEU A 378 -19.99 -6.53 7.81
C LEU A 378 -21.38 -5.92 8.06
N LEU A 379 -22.35 -6.73 8.45
CA LEU A 379 -23.58 -6.26 9.09
C LEU A 379 -23.49 -6.53 10.59
N ASP A 380 -24.08 -5.67 11.42
CA ASP A 380 -24.15 -5.88 12.86
C ASP A 380 -25.49 -5.44 13.46
N ALA A 381 -25.72 -5.81 14.71
CA ALA A 381 -26.95 -5.48 15.43
C ALA A 381 -27.11 -3.98 15.76
N TRP A 382 -26.09 -3.15 15.54
CA TRP A 382 -26.16 -1.70 15.70
C TRP A 382 -26.65 -1.01 14.43
N THR A 383 -26.17 -1.48 13.28
CA THR A 383 -26.47 -0.95 11.94
C THR A 383 -27.74 -1.55 11.34
N VAL A 384 -28.03 -2.82 11.63
CA VAL A 384 -29.22 -3.55 11.19
C VAL A 384 -29.93 -4.15 12.41
N PRO A 385 -30.62 -3.34 13.23
CA PRO A 385 -31.22 -3.82 14.46
C PRO A 385 -32.36 -4.81 14.19
N VAL A 386 -32.49 -5.80 15.08
CA VAL A 386 -33.58 -6.78 15.12
C VAL A 386 -34.27 -6.67 16.48
N PRO A 387 -35.25 -5.75 16.64
CA PRO A 387 -36.00 -5.62 17.89
C PRO A 387 -36.78 -6.89 18.21
N LEU A 388 -37.03 -7.15 19.49
CA LEU A 388 -37.89 -8.25 19.93
C LEU A 388 -39.24 -7.76 20.43
N ALA A 389 -40.30 -8.50 20.13
CA ALA A 389 -41.58 -8.38 20.78
C ALA A 389 -41.51 -8.88 22.24
N LYS A 390 -42.55 -8.60 23.04
CA LYS A 390 -42.60 -9.01 24.46
C LYS A 390 -42.51 -10.52 24.68
N ASP A 391 -42.92 -11.31 23.70
CA ASP A 391 -42.86 -12.78 23.73
C ASP A 391 -41.53 -13.33 23.20
N GLY A 392 -40.57 -12.46 22.84
CA GLY A 392 -39.27 -12.85 22.29
C GLY A 392 -39.24 -13.00 20.77
N THR A 393 -40.35 -12.79 20.06
CA THR A 393 -40.39 -12.89 18.59
C THR A 393 -39.58 -11.77 17.93
N PRO A 394 -38.67 -12.06 16.98
CA PRO A 394 -37.88 -11.03 16.31
C PRO A 394 -38.67 -10.26 15.23
N ASP A 395 -38.53 -8.94 15.20
CA ASP A 395 -38.98 -8.10 14.07
C ASP A 395 -37.91 -8.07 12.97
N THR A 396 -38.12 -8.89 11.93
CA THR A 396 -37.16 -9.07 10.84
C THR A 396 -37.24 -8.00 9.76
N ARG A 397 -38.17 -7.04 9.81
CA ARG A 397 -38.41 -6.10 8.68
C ARG A 397 -37.18 -5.28 8.29
N HIS A 398 -36.34 -4.91 9.25
CA HIS A 398 -35.09 -4.19 8.97
C HIS A 398 -34.04 -5.11 8.36
N PHE A 399 -33.91 -6.31 8.91
CA PHE A 399 -33.01 -7.35 8.42
C PHE A 399 -33.36 -7.78 6.98
N ASP A 400 -34.64 -8.01 6.69
CA ASP A 400 -35.11 -8.38 5.35
C ASP A 400 -34.85 -7.28 4.31
N ARG A 401 -35.01 -6.02 4.69
CA ARG A 401 -34.65 -4.89 3.82
C ARG A 401 -33.15 -4.83 3.56
N ALA A 402 -32.31 -5.14 4.56
CA ALA A 402 -30.88 -5.21 4.37
C ALA A 402 -30.49 -6.37 3.44
N LEU A 403 -31.08 -7.56 3.60
CA LEU A 403 -30.83 -8.70 2.72
C LEU A 403 -31.27 -8.43 1.27
N ALA A 404 -32.47 -7.89 1.08
CA ALA A 404 -32.97 -7.54 -0.25
C ALA A 404 -32.05 -6.52 -0.95
N TRP A 405 -31.58 -5.53 -0.19
CA TRP A 405 -30.62 -4.54 -0.68
C TRP A 405 -29.26 -5.16 -1.01
N LEU A 406 -28.68 -6.00 -0.14
CA LEU A 406 -27.43 -6.71 -0.44
C LEU A 406 -27.54 -7.51 -1.74
N LYS A 407 -28.69 -8.15 -1.97
CA LYS A 407 -28.97 -8.94 -3.17
C LYS A 407 -29.08 -8.07 -4.42
N GLU A 408 -29.80 -6.96 -4.34
CA GLU A 408 -29.92 -5.96 -5.41
C GLU A 408 -28.54 -5.44 -5.85
N GLU A 409 -27.70 -5.11 -4.88
CA GLU A 409 -26.35 -4.60 -5.12
C GLU A 409 -25.31 -5.72 -5.35
N GLY A 410 -25.71 -6.99 -5.28
CA GLY A 410 -24.80 -8.13 -5.47
C GLY A 410 -23.64 -8.22 -4.47
N LEU A 411 -23.81 -7.69 -3.25
CA LEU A 411 -22.84 -7.78 -2.15
C LEU A 411 -23.05 -9.06 -1.34
N ASN A 412 -22.01 -9.49 -0.60
CA ASN A 412 -22.05 -10.59 0.38
C ASN A 412 -22.50 -11.96 -0.19
N ARG A 413 -22.40 -12.17 -1.51
CA ARG A 413 -22.90 -13.39 -2.18
C ARG A 413 -22.27 -14.69 -1.65
N GLN A 414 -21.01 -14.64 -1.23
CA GLN A 414 -20.30 -15.82 -0.72
C GLN A 414 -20.47 -16.01 0.78
N VAL A 415 -20.36 -14.93 1.56
CA VAL A 415 -20.35 -14.95 3.03
C VAL A 415 -21.08 -13.73 3.55
N LEU A 416 -22.06 -13.94 4.42
CA LEU A 416 -22.70 -12.87 5.20
C LEU A 416 -22.34 -13.03 6.68
N ILE A 417 -21.55 -12.11 7.22
CA ILE A 417 -21.31 -12.05 8.67
C ILE A 417 -22.28 -11.05 9.28
N TYR A 418 -23.10 -11.52 10.22
CA TYR A 418 -23.94 -10.68 11.06
C TYR A 418 -23.42 -10.73 12.50
N GLY A 419 -22.75 -9.64 12.91
CA GLY A 419 -21.85 -9.62 14.05
C GLY A 419 -22.13 -8.58 15.12
N LEU A 420 -21.20 -8.47 16.08
CA LEU A 420 -21.26 -7.56 17.23
C LEU A 420 -22.64 -7.56 17.90
N LEU A 421 -23.09 -8.77 18.25
CA LEU A 421 -24.48 -9.07 18.61
C LEU A 421 -24.92 -8.52 19.98
N GLY A 422 -24.07 -7.75 20.67
CA GLY A 422 -24.33 -7.20 22.01
C GLY A 422 -25.72 -6.57 22.20
N PRO A 423 -26.22 -5.70 21.31
CA PRO A 423 -27.59 -5.18 21.39
C PRO A 423 -28.66 -6.27 21.38
N LEU A 424 -28.58 -7.20 20.42
CA LEU A 424 -29.56 -8.27 20.28
C LEU A 424 -29.52 -9.23 21.47
N LEU A 425 -28.33 -9.60 21.95
CA LEU A 425 -28.16 -10.48 23.10
C LEU A 425 -28.71 -9.85 24.39
N ARG A 426 -28.54 -8.53 24.59
CA ARG A 426 -29.15 -7.80 25.71
C ARG A 426 -30.68 -7.80 25.64
N ASP A 427 -31.25 -7.64 24.45
CA ASP A 427 -32.71 -7.63 24.30
C ASP A 427 -33.31 -9.03 24.47
N ILE A 428 -32.60 -10.08 24.04
CA ILE A 428 -32.93 -11.47 24.38
C ILE A 428 -32.90 -11.67 25.89
N GLY A 429 -31.86 -11.19 26.58
CA GLY A 429 -31.73 -11.36 28.03
C GLY A 429 -32.85 -10.68 28.82
N LYS A 430 -33.25 -9.47 28.41
CA LYS A 430 -34.43 -8.79 28.97
C LYS A 430 -35.72 -9.57 28.76
N ALA A 431 -35.93 -10.12 27.57
CA ALA A 431 -37.12 -10.93 27.26
C ALA A 431 -37.13 -12.26 28.04
N ALA A 432 -35.95 -12.84 28.27
CA ALA A 432 -35.76 -14.07 29.04
C ALA A 432 -35.82 -13.86 30.56
N GLY A 433 -35.58 -12.64 31.04
CA GLY A 433 -35.42 -12.34 32.47
C GLY A 433 -34.08 -12.78 33.07
N THR A 434 -33.08 -13.08 32.24
CA THR A 434 -31.73 -13.52 32.64
C THR A 434 -30.74 -13.20 31.53
N ASP A 435 -29.46 -13.02 31.86
CA ASP A 435 -28.37 -12.85 30.88
C ASP A 435 -27.49 -14.12 30.75
N ASP A 436 -27.88 -15.23 31.41
CA ASP A 436 -27.16 -16.50 31.32
C ASP A 436 -27.54 -17.28 30.04
N TYR A 437 -26.61 -17.32 29.07
CA TYR A 437 -26.74 -18.09 27.83
C TYR A 437 -27.05 -19.58 28.03
N THR A 438 -26.75 -20.14 29.21
CA THR A 438 -27.00 -21.55 29.52
C THR A 438 -28.39 -21.81 30.08
N ALA A 439 -29.10 -20.76 30.50
CA ALA A 439 -30.43 -20.88 31.09
C ALA A 439 -31.46 -21.31 30.03
N PRO A 440 -32.34 -22.30 30.33
CA PRO A 440 -33.35 -22.77 29.39
C PRO A 440 -34.28 -21.66 28.86
N GLU A 441 -34.63 -20.69 29.71
CA GLU A 441 -35.44 -19.51 29.36
C GLU A 441 -34.74 -18.59 28.35
N PHE A 442 -33.42 -18.41 28.45
CA PHE A 442 -32.65 -17.64 27.48
C PHE A 442 -32.61 -18.36 26.12
N GLN A 443 -32.32 -19.66 26.15
CA GLN A 443 -32.23 -20.47 24.93
C GLN A 443 -33.56 -20.60 24.19
N LYS A 444 -34.69 -20.63 24.93
CA LYS A 444 -36.04 -20.63 24.35
C LYS A 444 -36.33 -19.41 23.48
N ILE A 445 -35.67 -18.29 23.73
CA ILE A 445 -35.80 -17.07 22.91
C ILE A 445 -34.66 -16.98 21.89
N LEU A 446 -33.41 -17.20 22.31
CA LEU A 446 -32.26 -17.08 21.42
C LEU A 446 -32.36 -17.99 20.20
N ILE A 447 -32.60 -19.29 20.40
CA ILE A 447 -32.55 -20.26 19.28
C ILE A 447 -33.55 -19.88 18.18
N PRO A 448 -34.86 -19.67 18.49
CA PRO A 448 -35.81 -19.24 17.47
C PRO A 448 -35.46 -17.92 16.79
N VAL A 449 -34.90 -16.94 17.53
CA VAL A 449 -34.46 -15.67 16.94
C VAL A 449 -33.41 -15.90 15.87
N PHE A 450 -32.35 -16.64 16.19
CA PHE A 450 -31.24 -16.85 15.27
C PHE A 450 -31.60 -17.80 14.12
N GLU A 451 -32.43 -18.82 14.36
CA GLU A 451 -32.97 -19.69 13.30
C GLU A 451 -33.87 -18.92 12.34
N THR A 452 -34.68 -17.99 12.85
CA THR A 452 -35.51 -17.11 12.00
C THR A 452 -34.64 -16.23 11.12
N LEU A 453 -33.60 -15.60 11.67
CA LEU A 453 -32.67 -14.78 10.88
C LEU A 453 -31.93 -15.62 9.82
N ALA A 454 -31.51 -16.84 10.16
CA ALA A 454 -30.87 -17.74 9.21
C ALA A 454 -31.81 -18.16 8.08
N LEU A 455 -33.05 -18.53 8.40
CA LEU A 455 -34.07 -18.87 7.40
C LEU A 455 -34.34 -17.70 6.43
N HIS A 456 -34.39 -16.47 6.94
CA HIS A 456 -34.58 -15.28 6.12
C HIS A 456 -33.39 -15.02 5.19
N ALA A 457 -32.15 -15.19 5.69
CA ALA A 457 -30.94 -15.09 4.88
C ALA A 457 -30.89 -16.17 3.79
N GLU A 458 -31.17 -17.43 4.13
CA GLU A 458 -31.17 -18.57 3.20
C GLU A 458 -32.19 -18.41 2.09
N ARG A 459 -33.42 -17.95 2.41
CA ARG A 459 -34.46 -17.65 1.40
C ARG A 459 -34.02 -16.61 0.38
N GLN A 460 -33.10 -15.73 0.75
CA GLN A 460 -32.54 -14.73 -0.15
C GLN A 460 -31.28 -15.22 -0.90
N GLY A 461 -30.75 -16.40 -0.53
CA GLY A 461 -29.56 -17.01 -1.13
C GLY A 461 -28.26 -16.69 -0.39
N PHE A 462 -28.33 -16.25 0.87
CA PHE A 462 -27.15 -15.94 1.67
C PHE A 462 -26.82 -17.07 2.66
N GLN A 463 -25.54 -17.36 2.80
CA GLN A 463 -25.02 -18.14 3.92
C GLN A 463 -24.60 -17.17 5.04
N ILE A 464 -25.40 -17.14 6.11
CA ILE A 464 -25.14 -16.28 7.27
C ILE A 464 -24.22 -16.95 8.28
N TYR A 465 -23.35 -16.16 8.90
CA TYR A 465 -22.52 -16.52 10.04
C TYR A 465 -22.76 -15.52 11.16
N PHE A 466 -22.97 -16.02 12.38
CA PHE A 466 -23.18 -15.18 13.56
C PHE A 466 -21.87 -14.93 14.29
N HIS A 467 -21.60 -13.66 14.58
CA HIS A 467 -20.38 -13.21 15.25
C HIS A 467 -20.74 -12.52 16.58
N CYS A 468 -20.48 -13.18 17.71
CA CYS A 468 -21.01 -12.77 19.01
C CYS A 468 -20.38 -11.47 19.54
N THR A 469 -19.04 -11.42 19.57
CA THR A 469 -18.28 -10.35 20.20
C THR A 469 -16.98 -10.11 19.44
N ASP A 470 -16.49 -8.88 19.50
CA ASP A 470 -15.22 -8.48 18.90
C ASP A 470 -14.04 -9.12 19.64
N GLU A 471 -13.11 -9.70 18.87
CA GLU A 471 -11.80 -10.24 19.28
C GLU A 471 -11.79 -10.91 20.67
N PRO A 472 -12.61 -11.96 20.90
CA PRO A 472 -12.85 -12.49 22.25
C PRO A 472 -11.57 -12.90 22.98
N ASP A 473 -10.59 -13.44 22.26
CA ASP A 473 -9.34 -13.95 22.83
C ASP A 473 -8.28 -12.87 23.10
N ILE A 474 -8.58 -11.59 22.92
CA ILE A 474 -7.78 -10.48 23.47
C ILE A 474 -8.52 -9.69 24.57
N HIS A 475 -9.77 -10.06 24.85
CA HIS A 475 -10.62 -9.43 25.85
C HIS A 475 -11.04 -10.46 26.90
N PRO A 476 -10.25 -10.65 27.98
CA PRO A 476 -10.41 -11.83 28.81
C PRO A 476 -11.78 -12.03 29.46
N ASP A 477 -12.45 -10.92 29.77
CA ASP A 477 -13.77 -10.91 30.38
C ASP A 477 -14.87 -11.44 29.44
N THR A 478 -14.61 -11.50 28.14
CA THR A 478 -15.60 -11.93 27.13
C THR A 478 -15.52 -13.42 26.81
N VAL A 479 -14.37 -14.08 27.02
CA VAL A 479 -14.14 -15.47 26.62
C VAL A 479 -15.15 -16.46 27.25
N PRO A 480 -15.45 -16.44 28.55
CA PRO A 480 -16.40 -17.38 29.14
C PRO A 480 -17.79 -17.27 28.50
N ALA A 481 -18.23 -16.04 28.23
CA ALA A 481 -19.52 -15.75 27.61
C ALA A 481 -19.53 -16.23 26.14
N PHE A 482 -18.45 -15.94 25.41
CA PHE A 482 -18.26 -16.37 24.02
C PHE A 482 -18.25 -17.90 23.88
N GLU A 483 -17.52 -18.62 24.74
CA GLU A 483 -17.48 -20.09 24.70
C GLU A 483 -18.85 -20.72 25.02
N LYS A 484 -19.56 -20.17 26.02
CA LYS A 484 -20.93 -20.58 26.35
C LYS A 484 -21.86 -20.40 25.14
N PHE A 485 -21.82 -19.23 24.50
CA PHE A 485 -22.60 -18.94 23.29
C PHE A 485 -22.28 -19.94 22.16
N CYS A 486 -20.99 -20.14 21.85
CA CYS A 486 -20.59 -21.01 20.75
C CYS A 486 -21.00 -22.46 20.98
N ARG A 487 -20.78 -22.98 22.20
CA ARG A 487 -21.16 -24.37 22.55
C ARG A 487 -22.67 -24.56 22.53
N MET A 488 -23.42 -23.58 23.03
CA MET A 488 -24.88 -23.61 23.01
C MET A 488 -25.40 -23.68 21.57
N LEU A 489 -24.94 -22.79 20.68
CA LEU A 489 -25.35 -22.82 19.28
C LEU A 489 -24.96 -24.13 18.59
N ARG A 490 -23.71 -24.59 18.77
CA ARG A 490 -23.21 -25.81 18.12
C ARG A 490 -23.94 -27.07 18.55
N ASN A 491 -24.29 -27.18 19.84
CA ASN A 491 -24.94 -28.38 20.38
C ASN A 491 -26.44 -28.46 20.07
N ARG A 492 -27.06 -27.35 19.67
CA ARG A 492 -28.52 -27.24 19.58
C ARG A 492 -29.01 -26.90 18.18
N THR A 493 -28.13 -26.42 17.31
CA THR A 493 -28.50 -25.91 15.98
C THR A 493 -27.45 -26.27 14.93
N ALA A 494 -27.81 -26.12 13.65
CA ALA A 494 -26.88 -26.19 12.53
C ALA A 494 -26.30 -24.81 12.15
N LEU A 495 -26.55 -23.78 12.96
CA LEU A 495 -26.18 -22.40 12.65
C LEU A 495 -24.67 -22.22 12.57
N LYS A 496 -24.25 -21.31 11.68
CA LYS A 496 -22.84 -21.04 11.41
C LYS A 496 -22.31 -19.92 12.29
N ILE A 497 -21.09 -20.10 12.77
CA ILE A 497 -20.44 -19.18 13.71
C ILE A 497 -19.20 -18.58 13.08
N ALA A 498 -19.09 -17.25 13.13
CA ALA A 498 -17.88 -16.52 12.77
C ALA A 498 -17.26 -15.83 13.99
N SER A 499 -15.95 -15.65 13.98
CA SER A 499 -15.23 -14.84 14.96
C SER A 499 -14.06 -14.09 14.29
N ASN A 500 -13.47 -13.13 14.99
CA ASN A 500 -12.18 -12.54 14.66
C ASN A 500 -11.15 -12.88 15.74
N ALA A 501 -10.85 -14.17 15.86
CA ALA A 501 -9.90 -14.70 16.83
C ALA A 501 -8.45 -14.67 16.31
N THR A 502 -7.49 -14.54 17.24
CA THR A 502 -6.07 -14.77 16.96
C THR A 502 -5.82 -16.23 16.51
N PRO A 503 -4.68 -16.57 15.89
CA PRO A 503 -4.41 -17.96 15.50
C PRO A 503 -4.45 -18.98 16.64
N ALA A 504 -4.11 -18.57 17.87
CA ALA A 504 -4.26 -19.43 19.05
C ALA A 504 -5.73 -19.62 19.44
N GLY A 505 -6.57 -18.58 19.30
CA GLY A 505 -8.02 -18.68 19.48
C GLY A 505 -8.68 -19.58 18.45
N VAL A 506 -8.25 -19.52 17.17
CA VAL A 506 -8.71 -20.45 16.12
C VAL A 506 -8.49 -21.90 16.54
N ARG A 507 -7.28 -22.23 17.02
CA ARG A 507 -6.97 -23.58 17.51
C ARG A 507 -7.76 -23.94 18.75
N LYS A 508 -7.88 -23.01 19.71
CA LYS A 508 -8.61 -23.23 20.96
C LYS A 508 -10.09 -23.53 20.72
N TRP A 509 -10.68 -22.90 19.72
CA TRP A 509 -12.09 -23.03 19.36
C TRP A 509 -12.31 -23.85 18.10
N GLU A 510 -11.35 -24.72 17.77
CA GLU A 510 -11.50 -25.70 16.70
C GLU A 510 -12.74 -26.56 16.94
N GLY A 511 -13.55 -26.75 15.89
CA GLY A 511 -14.85 -27.41 15.95
C GLY A 511 -16.01 -26.53 16.45
N LEU A 512 -15.74 -25.36 17.03
CA LEU A 512 -16.78 -24.39 17.39
C LEU A 512 -17.00 -23.34 16.30
N LEU A 513 -15.96 -22.89 15.60
CA LEU A 513 -16.06 -21.86 14.57
C LEU A 513 -16.18 -22.46 13.16
N ASP A 514 -17.04 -21.88 12.31
CA ASP A 514 -17.12 -22.23 10.89
C ASP A 514 -16.31 -21.26 10.02
N LEU A 515 -16.08 -20.04 10.50
CA LEU A 515 -15.30 -19.02 9.82
C LEU A 515 -14.53 -18.19 10.86
N ASN A 516 -13.28 -17.84 10.56
CA ASN A 516 -12.52 -16.95 11.41
C ASN A 516 -11.75 -15.91 10.59
N LEU A 517 -11.84 -14.65 10.99
CA LEU A 517 -11.05 -13.55 10.47
C LEU A 517 -9.87 -13.30 11.41
N SER A 518 -8.71 -13.91 11.18
CA SER A 518 -7.53 -13.66 12.03
C SER A 518 -6.83 -12.37 11.65
N ALA A 519 -6.29 -11.64 12.62
CA ALA A 519 -5.46 -10.47 12.34
C ALA A 519 -4.28 -10.90 11.44
N ALA A 520 -4.12 -10.24 10.28
CA ALA A 520 -3.02 -10.58 9.38
C ALA A 520 -1.67 -10.24 10.04
N TYR A 521 -1.62 -9.08 10.71
CA TYR A 521 -0.48 -8.68 11.54
C TYR A 521 -0.51 -9.41 12.89
N ASN A 522 0.66 -9.76 13.43
CA ASN A 522 0.79 -10.49 14.70
C ASN A 522 -0.08 -11.75 14.76
N GLY A 523 0.05 -12.61 13.75
CA GLY A 523 -0.82 -13.76 13.59
C GLY A 523 -0.55 -14.50 12.30
N VAL A 524 -1.32 -14.22 11.26
CA VAL A 524 -1.25 -15.00 10.01
C VAL A 524 0.10 -14.83 9.30
N ILE A 525 0.59 -13.59 9.17
CA ILE A 525 1.90 -13.33 8.57
C ILE A 525 3.03 -14.05 9.30
N ASP A 526 2.98 -14.15 10.64
CA ASP A 526 4.02 -14.83 11.42
C ASP A 526 4.13 -16.31 11.03
N GLY A 527 3.00 -16.99 10.82
CA GLY A 527 2.96 -18.35 10.30
C GLY A 527 3.66 -18.51 8.95
N TRP A 528 3.53 -17.52 8.06
CA TRP A 528 4.22 -17.48 6.76
C TRP A 528 5.68 -17.02 6.83
N LEU A 529 6.09 -16.43 7.96
CA LEU A 529 7.48 -16.18 8.32
C LEU A 529 8.14 -17.36 9.07
N GLY A 530 7.43 -18.48 9.23
CA GLY A 530 7.92 -19.67 9.93
C GLY A 530 7.93 -19.54 11.45
N LYS A 531 7.16 -18.61 12.01
CA LYS A 531 7.05 -18.36 13.45
C LYS A 531 5.68 -18.83 13.96
N GLY A 532 5.66 -19.52 15.09
CA GLY A 532 4.41 -19.79 15.77
C GLY A 532 3.86 -18.54 16.45
N TYR A 533 2.64 -18.66 16.98
CA TYR A 533 1.94 -17.59 17.64
C TYR A 533 1.52 -18.00 19.06
N VAL A 534 1.90 -17.18 20.05
CA VAL A 534 1.44 -17.32 21.43
C VAL A 534 0.51 -16.17 21.75
N ASN A 535 -0.71 -16.47 22.19
CA ASN A 535 -1.62 -15.43 22.66
C ASN A 535 -1.07 -14.83 23.98
N PRO A 536 -0.79 -13.52 24.03
CA PRO A 536 -0.18 -12.89 25.21
C PRO A 536 -1.11 -12.86 26.43
N PHE A 537 -2.43 -12.87 26.22
CA PHE A 537 -3.46 -12.90 27.26
C PHE A 537 -3.76 -14.32 27.76
N TYR A 538 -3.49 -15.32 26.92
CA TYR A 538 -3.80 -16.73 27.17
C TYR A 538 -2.63 -17.67 26.89
N ARG A 539 -1.48 -17.43 27.55
CA ARG A 539 -0.27 -18.23 27.34
C ARG A 539 -0.48 -19.72 27.60
N GLN A 540 -1.40 -20.07 28.50
CA GLN A 540 -1.76 -21.46 28.83
C GLN A 540 -2.41 -22.22 27.66
N TRP A 541 -2.85 -21.54 26.59
CA TRP A 541 -3.33 -22.22 25.38
C TRP A 541 -2.19 -22.76 24.50
N GLY A 542 -0.94 -22.46 24.88
CA GLY A 542 0.27 -22.89 24.17
C GLY A 542 0.49 -22.13 22.86
N GLU A 543 1.65 -22.38 22.25
CA GLU A 543 2.01 -21.83 20.95
C GLU A 543 1.23 -22.52 19.83
N CYS A 544 0.61 -21.75 18.93
CA CYS A 544 0.03 -22.21 17.67
C CYS A 544 1.17 -22.33 16.64
N PRO A 545 1.50 -23.54 16.16
CA PRO A 545 2.64 -23.75 15.27
C PRO A 545 2.40 -23.15 13.88
N PRO A 546 3.44 -22.70 13.19
CA PRO A 546 3.31 -22.00 11.90
C PRO A 546 2.60 -22.82 10.82
N GLU A 547 2.75 -24.14 10.82
CA GLU A 547 2.05 -25.06 9.90
C GLU A 547 0.53 -24.96 10.08
N TYR A 548 0.07 -24.99 11.34
CA TYR A 548 -1.35 -24.88 11.66
C TYR A 548 -1.91 -23.52 11.25
N ILE A 549 -1.16 -22.44 11.48
CA ILE A 549 -1.53 -21.09 11.05
C ILE A 549 -1.73 -21.07 9.52
N ARG A 550 -0.76 -21.58 8.76
CA ARG A 550 -0.82 -21.62 7.29
C ARG A 550 -1.97 -22.48 6.78
N GLU A 551 -2.36 -23.53 7.49
CA GLU A 551 -3.45 -24.43 7.06
C GLU A 551 -4.84 -23.88 7.37
N HIS A 552 -5.04 -23.36 8.58
CA HIS A 552 -6.37 -23.05 9.13
C HIS A 552 -6.74 -21.56 9.09
N CYS A 553 -5.78 -20.63 9.05
CA CYS A 553 -6.06 -19.19 9.03
C CYS A 553 -6.18 -18.68 7.58
N ARG A 554 -7.30 -19.01 6.90
CA ARG A 554 -7.53 -18.70 5.48
C ARG A 554 -8.28 -17.41 5.21
N TYR A 555 -8.82 -16.75 6.23
CA TYR A 555 -9.40 -15.42 6.12
C TYR A 555 -8.70 -14.52 7.11
N SER A 556 -8.42 -13.30 6.69
CA SER A 556 -7.70 -12.35 7.53
C SER A 556 -8.35 -10.99 7.55
N TYR A 557 -7.92 -10.19 8.50
CA TYR A 557 -8.22 -8.78 8.50
C TYR A 557 -7.04 -7.90 8.87
N VAL A 558 -7.11 -6.65 8.43
CA VAL A 558 -6.10 -5.63 8.69
C VAL A 558 -6.74 -4.29 9.02
N GLN A 559 -6.02 -3.48 9.80
CA GLN A 559 -6.37 -2.08 9.93
C GLN A 559 -5.90 -1.33 8.68
N VAL A 560 -6.84 -0.76 7.93
CA VAL A 560 -6.56 0.04 6.74
C VAL A 560 -6.70 1.53 7.06
N ARG A 561 -5.82 2.35 6.49
CA ARG A 561 -5.82 3.80 6.67
C ARG A 561 -5.56 4.51 5.36
N SER A 562 -6.20 5.65 5.17
CA SER A 562 -6.02 6.53 4.01
C SER A 562 -4.57 6.94 3.79
N ARG A 563 -3.76 6.95 4.85
CA ARG A 563 -2.38 7.49 4.87
C ARG A 563 -1.28 6.43 4.72
N ASN A 564 -1.66 5.16 4.50
CA ASN A 564 -0.72 4.03 4.38
C ASN A 564 -0.82 3.35 3.00
N PRO A 565 -0.50 4.06 1.90
CA PRO A 565 -0.73 3.57 0.53
C PRO A 565 -0.01 2.25 0.22
N LEU A 566 1.29 2.13 0.53
CA LEU A 566 2.06 0.91 0.26
C LEU A 566 1.46 -0.32 0.96
N SER A 567 1.16 -0.22 2.25
CA SER A 567 0.59 -1.34 3.01
C SER A 567 -0.78 -1.73 2.48
N ALA A 568 -1.63 -0.76 2.12
CA ALA A 568 -2.96 -1.04 1.55
C ALA A 568 -2.87 -1.84 0.23
N ARG A 569 -1.93 -1.45 -0.66
CA ARG A 569 -1.65 -2.18 -1.91
C ARG A 569 -1.16 -3.60 -1.63
N ALA A 570 -0.20 -3.76 -0.74
CA ALA A 570 0.40 -5.06 -0.44
C ALA A 570 -0.59 -6.02 0.23
N ASP A 571 -1.34 -5.54 1.24
CA ASP A 571 -2.28 -6.35 2.03
C ASP A 571 -3.43 -6.90 1.20
N PHE A 572 -4.01 -6.11 0.30
CA PHE A 572 -5.12 -6.54 -0.56
C PHE A 572 -4.66 -7.16 -1.89
N GLY A 573 -3.38 -7.01 -2.22
CA GLY A 573 -2.73 -7.62 -3.37
C GLY A 573 -1.92 -8.86 -3.01
N PHE A 574 -0.63 -8.84 -3.35
CA PHE A 574 0.23 -10.03 -3.35
C PHE A 574 0.40 -10.72 -1.99
N TYR A 575 0.15 -10.05 -0.85
CA TYR A 575 0.15 -10.75 0.44
C TYR A 575 -0.99 -11.76 0.53
N CYS A 576 -2.18 -11.44 0.01
CA CYS A 576 -3.29 -12.38 -0.04
C CYS A 576 -2.93 -13.60 -0.90
N ASP A 577 -2.21 -13.38 -2.01
CA ASP A 577 -1.76 -14.44 -2.92
C ASP A 577 -0.70 -15.33 -2.27
N ALA A 578 0.37 -14.73 -1.76
CA ALA A 578 1.47 -15.47 -1.14
C ALA A 578 1.06 -16.21 0.13
N MET A 579 0.08 -15.70 0.88
CA MET A 579 -0.47 -16.36 2.06
C MET A 579 -1.62 -17.34 1.74
N ASN A 580 -1.98 -17.51 0.47
CA ASN A 580 -3.10 -18.34 0.02
C ASN A 580 -4.40 -18.05 0.81
N LEU A 581 -4.72 -16.77 0.98
CA LEU A 581 -5.95 -16.34 1.66
C LEU A 581 -7.15 -16.46 0.73
N LYS A 582 -8.29 -16.86 1.30
CA LYS A 582 -9.60 -16.88 0.64
C LYS A 582 -10.32 -15.54 0.76
N GLY A 583 -9.98 -14.73 1.76
CA GLY A 583 -10.48 -13.37 1.85
C GLY A 583 -9.76 -12.48 2.85
N MET A 584 -9.91 -11.17 2.65
CA MET A 584 -9.29 -10.11 3.42
C MET A 584 -10.31 -9.03 3.76
N TRP A 585 -10.37 -8.65 5.03
CA TRP A 585 -11.21 -7.54 5.52
C TRP A 585 -10.38 -6.36 6.00
N GLY A 586 -10.80 -5.14 5.66
CA GLY A 586 -10.16 -3.91 6.13
C GLY A 586 -11.01 -3.16 7.15
N PHE A 587 -10.42 -2.79 8.29
CA PHE A 587 -11.02 -1.86 9.27
C PHE A 587 -10.39 -0.47 9.11
N ALA A 588 -11.07 0.53 8.52
CA ALA A 588 -12.47 0.55 8.08
C ALA A 588 -12.66 1.49 6.88
N TYR A 589 -13.77 1.34 6.13
CA TYR A 589 -14.14 2.20 5.00
C TYR A 589 -14.18 3.68 5.42
N TYR A 590 -15.08 4.02 6.34
CA TYR A 590 -15.23 5.31 7.00
C TYR A 590 -15.93 5.09 8.35
N TRP A 591 -15.41 5.70 9.44
CA TRP A 591 -15.92 5.50 10.80
C TRP A 591 -16.28 6.80 11.53
N ASP A 592 -16.72 7.82 10.79
CA ASP A 592 -17.08 9.15 11.34
C ASP A 592 -15.98 9.78 12.21
N SER A 593 -14.73 9.58 11.80
CA SER A 593 -13.54 10.09 12.49
C SER A 593 -12.51 10.56 11.48
N SER A 594 -11.72 11.57 11.84
CA SER A 594 -10.60 12.09 11.04
C SER A 594 -9.41 11.13 10.92
N ASP A 595 -9.42 10.01 11.62
CA ASP A 595 -8.28 9.08 11.68
C ASP A 595 -8.64 7.62 11.39
N TRP A 596 -9.94 7.30 11.29
CA TRP A 596 -10.44 5.94 11.10
C TRP A 596 -11.21 5.82 9.79
N TYR A 597 -10.50 6.01 8.69
CA TYR A 597 -11.02 5.76 7.35
C TYR A 597 -9.90 5.33 6.41
N ILE A 598 -10.28 4.54 5.41
CA ILE A 598 -9.50 4.40 4.19
C ILE A 598 -10.10 5.24 3.07
N ALA A 599 -11.41 5.38 2.97
CA ALA A 599 -12.08 6.12 1.91
C ALA A 599 -12.59 7.49 2.39
N TRP A 600 -12.80 8.43 1.46
CA TRP A 600 -13.39 9.74 1.73
C TRP A 600 -14.71 9.91 0.98
N PRO A 601 -15.82 9.29 1.45
CA PRO A 601 -17.06 9.15 0.69
C PRO A 601 -17.94 10.41 0.71
N PHE A 602 -17.34 11.59 0.52
CA PHE A 602 -18.03 12.88 0.53
C PHE A 602 -17.85 13.59 -0.82
N PRO A 603 -18.88 14.31 -1.30
CA PRO A 603 -18.75 15.09 -2.52
C PRO A 603 -17.75 16.24 -2.32
N GLU A 604 -16.95 16.47 -3.36
CA GLU A 604 -16.07 17.61 -3.54
C GLU A 604 -16.83 18.74 -4.25
N ASN A 605 -16.19 19.91 -4.38
CA ASN A 605 -16.81 21.11 -4.96
C ASN A 605 -17.30 20.96 -6.41
N ASP A 606 -16.79 19.96 -7.15
CA ASP A 606 -17.22 19.65 -8.51
C ASP A 606 -18.26 18.53 -8.59
N GLY A 607 -18.82 18.13 -7.44
CA GLY A 607 -19.84 17.10 -7.31
C GLY A 607 -19.32 15.66 -7.34
N ARG A 608 -18.04 15.44 -7.69
CA ARG A 608 -17.42 14.12 -7.63
C ARG A 608 -17.11 13.76 -6.18
N TYR A 609 -17.11 12.48 -5.85
CA TYR A 609 -16.71 12.04 -4.51
C TYR A 609 -15.20 12.18 -4.35
N GLY A 610 -14.78 12.53 -3.14
CA GLY A 610 -13.38 12.48 -2.73
C GLY A 610 -12.89 11.03 -2.70
N THR A 611 -11.57 10.88 -2.70
CA THR A 611 -10.90 9.60 -2.51
C THR A 611 -9.62 9.85 -1.72
N THR A 612 -8.86 8.80 -1.44
CA THR A 612 -7.61 8.91 -0.67
C THR A 612 -6.51 8.11 -1.34
N VAL A 613 -5.26 8.40 -0.99
CA VAL A 613 -4.11 7.64 -1.50
C VAL A 613 -4.20 6.16 -1.08
N GLY A 614 -4.60 5.87 0.16
CA GLY A 614 -4.77 4.50 0.66
C GLY A 614 -5.89 3.74 -0.04
N TRP A 615 -6.99 4.42 -0.39
CA TRP A 615 -8.14 3.79 -1.03
C TRP A 615 -7.86 3.36 -2.48
N GLU A 616 -7.25 4.25 -3.25
CA GLU A 616 -6.85 3.94 -4.63
C GLU A 616 -5.73 2.88 -4.66
N MET A 617 -4.86 2.84 -3.64
CA MET A 617 -3.84 1.78 -3.51
C MET A 617 -4.38 0.43 -3.09
N LEU A 618 -5.41 0.37 -2.24
CA LEU A 618 -6.13 -0.87 -1.96
C LEU A 618 -6.68 -1.46 -3.27
N HIS A 619 -7.32 -0.62 -4.09
CA HIS A 619 -7.83 -1.05 -5.39
C HIS A 619 -6.73 -1.54 -6.33
N ALA A 620 -5.62 -0.81 -6.44
CA ALA A 620 -4.45 -1.25 -7.22
C ALA A 620 -3.93 -2.61 -6.74
N GLY A 621 -3.90 -2.85 -5.42
CA GLY A 621 -3.55 -4.16 -4.86
C GLY A 621 -4.50 -5.27 -5.31
N ILE A 622 -5.80 -5.02 -5.31
CA ILE A 622 -6.78 -5.98 -5.86
C ILE A 622 -6.53 -6.25 -7.34
N GLN A 623 -6.17 -5.23 -8.14
CA GLN A 623 -5.81 -5.43 -9.56
C GLN A 623 -4.53 -6.25 -9.73
N ASP A 624 -3.51 -6.00 -8.89
CA ASP A 624 -2.27 -6.79 -8.88
C ASP A 624 -2.57 -8.27 -8.66
N SER A 625 -3.46 -8.58 -7.72
CA SER A 625 -3.92 -9.94 -7.45
C SER A 625 -4.70 -10.55 -8.64
N ARG A 626 -5.53 -9.75 -9.30
CA ARG A 626 -6.26 -10.17 -10.51
C ARG A 626 -5.33 -10.46 -11.68
N CYS A 627 -4.20 -9.76 -11.82
CA CYS A 627 -3.19 -10.07 -12.83
C CYS A 627 -2.65 -11.50 -12.61
N LEU A 628 -2.26 -11.83 -11.37
CA LEU A 628 -1.78 -13.18 -11.06
C LEU A 628 -2.84 -14.26 -11.29
N HIS A 629 -4.11 -13.96 -10.96
CA HIS A 629 -5.21 -14.89 -11.24
C HIS A 629 -5.42 -15.11 -12.73
N THR A 630 -5.31 -14.05 -13.52
CA THR A 630 -5.42 -14.11 -14.98
C THR A 630 -4.33 -15.01 -15.56
N LEU A 631 -3.10 -14.89 -15.05
CA LEU A 631 -1.98 -15.77 -15.42
C LEU A 631 -2.30 -17.24 -15.14
N HIS A 632 -2.75 -17.56 -13.92
CA HIS A 632 -3.12 -18.94 -13.56
C HIS A 632 -4.29 -19.49 -14.37
N GLU A 633 -5.33 -18.68 -14.59
CA GLU A 633 -6.51 -19.10 -15.35
C GLU A 633 -6.14 -19.35 -16.83
N LEU A 634 -5.33 -18.49 -17.43
CA LEU A 634 -4.86 -18.66 -18.80
C LEU A 634 -4.00 -19.92 -18.95
N ALA A 635 -3.04 -20.14 -18.07
CA ALA A 635 -2.20 -21.33 -18.09
C ALA A 635 -3.04 -22.62 -17.92
N ALA A 636 -3.98 -22.64 -16.98
CA ALA A 636 -4.88 -23.77 -16.75
C ALA A 636 -5.72 -24.09 -18.00
N ARG A 637 -6.25 -23.08 -18.69
CA ARG A 637 -7.00 -23.26 -19.95
C ARG A 637 -6.15 -23.88 -21.07
N LYS A 638 -4.84 -23.68 -21.04
CA LYS A 638 -3.88 -24.24 -22.00
C LYS A 638 -3.30 -25.59 -21.59
N GLY A 639 -3.62 -26.08 -20.38
CA GLY A 639 -2.96 -27.25 -19.81
C GLY A 639 -1.48 -27.01 -19.52
N GLU A 640 -1.07 -25.75 -19.35
CA GLU A 640 0.30 -25.37 -19.01
C GLU A 640 0.43 -25.07 -17.52
N THR A 641 1.62 -25.31 -16.96
CA THR A 641 1.92 -25.00 -15.56
C THR A 641 2.62 -23.64 -15.50
N VAL A 642 2.06 -22.72 -14.70
CA VAL A 642 2.69 -21.42 -14.42
C VAL A 642 4.06 -21.64 -13.79
N GLN A 643 5.11 -21.18 -14.47
CA GLN A 643 6.49 -21.22 -13.96
C GLN A 643 6.78 -20.08 -12.98
N PHE A 644 6.11 -18.95 -13.17
CA PHE A 644 6.21 -17.79 -12.30
C PHE A 644 5.84 -18.15 -10.85
N LYS A 645 6.68 -17.71 -9.92
CA LYS A 645 6.43 -17.86 -8.48
C LYS A 645 6.53 -16.49 -7.85
N LEU A 646 5.53 -16.15 -7.03
CA LEU A 646 5.63 -14.97 -6.19
C LEU A 646 6.86 -15.09 -5.26
N PRO A 647 7.53 -13.96 -4.99
CA PRO A 647 8.52 -13.87 -3.93
C PRO A 647 7.94 -14.36 -2.58
N ALA A 648 8.81 -14.91 -1.73
CA ALA A 648 8.38 -15.38 -0.41
C ALA A 648 7.94 -14.20 0.48
N MET A 649 7.10 -14.46 1.48
CA MET A 649 6.59 -13.40 2.38
C MET A 649 7.67 -12.49 3.00
N PRO A 650 8.84 -12.98 3.48
CA PRO A 650 9.89 -12.09 3.98
C PRO A 650 10.42 -11.10 2.94
N GLU A 651 10.42 -11.46 1.67
CA GLU A 651 10.87 -10.62 0.55
C GLU A 651 9.78 -9.64 0.14
N LEU A 652 8.55 -10.12 -0.06
CA LEU A 652 7.38 -9.26 -0.34
C LEU A 652 7.20 -8.18 0.72
N MET A 653 7.42 -8.53 2.00
CA MET A 653 7.33 -7.59 3.11
C MET A 653 8.38 -6.48 3.10
N ARG A 654 9.43 -6.59 2.28
CA ARG A 654 10.49 -5.60 2.15
C ARG A 654 10.37 -4.78 0.87
N MET A 655 9.47 -5.17 -0.04
CA MET A 655 9.30 -4.51 -1.33
C MET A 655 8.73 -3.11 -1.17
N GLU A 656 9.36 -2.15 -1.84
CA GLU A 656 8.85 -0.80 -2.00
C GLU A 656 7.83 -0.71 -3.15
N ALA A 657 7.21 0.46 -3.34
CA ALA A 657 6.19 0.66 -4.35
C ALA A 657 6.67 0.36 -5.78
N GLU A 658 7.93 0.69 -6.08
CA GLU A 658 8.59 0.43 -7.36
C GLU A 658 8.76 -1.07 -7.61
N GLU A 659 9.13 -1.84 -6.59
CA GLU A 659 9.31 -3.29 -6.68
C GLU A 659 7.97 -4.00 -6.87
N LEU A 660 6.91 -3.57 -6.18
CA LEU A 660 5.55 -4.08 -6.41
C LEU A 660 5.05 -3.76 -7.83
N ALA A 661 5.33 -2.55 -8.34
CA ALA A 661 4.99 -2.18 -9.71
C ALA A 661 5.80 -2.99 -10.75
N ALA A 662 7.07 -3.29 -10.48
CA ALA A 662 7.89 -4.16 -11.31
C ALA A 662 7.36 -5.60 -11.30
N LEU A 663 7.02 -6.15 -10.13
CA LEU A 663 6.46 -7.49 -9.96
C LEU A 663 5.14 -7.65 -10.75
N ARG A 664 4.27 -6.63 -10.71
CA ARG A 664 3.07 -6.59 -11.54
C ARG A 664 3.40 -6.65 -13.04
N ASN A 665 4.37 -5.85 -13.49
CA ASN A 665 4.78 -5.85 -14.89
C ASN A 665 5.38 -7.18 -15.34
N GLU A 666 6.16 -7.85 -14.48
CA GLU A 666 6.68 -9.18 -14.74
C GLU A 666 5.54 -10.18 -14.97
N ILE A 667 4.50 -10.16 -14.13
CA ILE A 667 3.30 -11.00 -14.32
C ILE A 667 2.59 -10.67 -15.65
N ILE A 668 2.51 -9.39 -16.02
CA ILE A 668 1.94 -8.98 -17.31
C ILE A 668 2.76 -9.55 -18.48
N GLU A 669 4.09 -9.49 -18.43
CA GLU A 669 4.95 -10.08 -19.45
C GLU A 669 4.74 -11.59 -19.55
N GLU A 670 4.60 -12.29 -18.43
CA GLU A 670 4.28 -13.73 -18.43
C GLU A 670 2.93 -14.03 -19.10
N ILE A 671 1.90 -13.21 -18.85
CA ILE A 671 0.59 -13.35 -19.53
C ILE A 671 0.72 -13.11 -21.04
N LEU A 672 1.50 -12.11 -21.45
CA LEU A 672 1.74 -11.80 -22.86
C LEU A 672 2.49 -12.94 -23.55
N ASN A 673 3.55 -13.46 -22.93
CA ASN A 673 4.33 -14.59 -23.44
C ASN A 673 3.46 -15.82 -23.64
N LEU A 674 2.62 -16.15 -22.66
CA LEU A 674 1.64 -17.23 -22.80
C LEU A 674 0.67 -16.96 -23.94
N SER A 675 0.17 -15.74 -24.09
CA SER A 675 -0.77 -15.37 -25.15
C SER A 675 -0.16 -15.43 -26.55
N HIS A 676 1.14 -15.15 -26.69
CA HIS A 676 1.85 -15.19 -27.97
C HIS A 676 2.09 -16.61 -28.49
N ASN A 677 2.37 -17.57 -27.62
CA ASN A 677 2.55 -18.98 -27.99
C ASN A 677 1.31 -19.62 -28.67
N ASP A 678 0.12 -19.00 -28.57
CA ASP A 678 -1.07 -19.44 -29.33
C ASP A 678 -0.99 -19.08 -30.82
N LYS A 679 -0.38 -17.94 -31.16
CA LYS A 679 -0.35 -17.45 -32.55
C LYS A 679 0.69 -18.16 -33.41
N GLU A 680 1.68 -18.81 -32.80
CA GLU A 680 2.69 -19.61 -33.53
C GLU A 680 2.28 -21.07 -33.70
N LYS A 681 1.29 -21.55 -32.92
CA LYS A 681 0.74 -22.92 -33.03
C LYS A 681 -0.53 -23.01 -33.89
N GLN A 682 -1.11 -21.88 -34.29
CA GLN A 682 -2.19 -21.76 -35.28
C GLN A 682 -1.61 -21.35 -36.63
#